data_AF-A2FDX2-F1
#
_entry.id   AF-A2FDX2-F1
#
_cell.length_a   1.000
_cell.length_b   1.000
_cell.length_c   1.000
_cell.angle_alpha   90.00
_cell.angle_beta   90.00
_cell.angle_gamma   90.00
#
_symmetry.space_group_name_H-M   'P 1'
#
loop_
_entity.id
_entity.type
_entity.pdbx_description
1 polymer ?
#
loop_
_entity_poly.entity_id
_entity_poly.type
_entity_poly.pdbx_seq_one_letter_code
_entity_poly.pdbx_strand_id
1 'polypeptide(L)'
;MSSCTELTFLNYALFYQCKKLRSIILPPNLNRIGSACFQETFSLTEITFPDSLTSIDGWTTFGKVFYNSGLVRVNINRNSNLAYIGGDVFADCKFTSFFIPWKCTSIDGSTFSGCPLTEIIIDERNPTFKTDGKIIYSGTNNNTLFFVVSTKTGSFTVPEYVTVISYSAFRGSKLTEINMHKKITKINSWSMCGCPIASFTFPSLVTYVADNMFYLCTSLVTVYLTENITSIQDGAFLYCYSLKNIVLPSKLREIGKEAFSNCFSLTHISLPESLQTLGDGAFSSIDNIIIDSQNPNIVVDGFSMYTDKNQTLFIYLGSNQDSIVRIKSECNYIAAQTFLMKKFKHVYFENNDSMTIGASAFANSYIQSIEMPPGLKKIEGKAFAACHNLENVTFLGNQLKSIPDSCFIDAYNLKYITLPKSIESIGNYAFQSCTNLKNLGIATLNSLTSIGIAAFMWSGITSVRLSDSVSTIGSAAFNASKITDLSICCNISQMMCQYCTSLTTLELRGGVCEINIYAFKGCSSLTGFTIPQTLHFIKSFAFQDCDSLNDVSMATNGNLQTIEGGCCSNCISLKEIKLSQYEENFSFYNGALMNFNQTQLIVFIPYSDIKNFVVPTDTEVIGSNAFMGSPRLLRVFFSGNKINRINYQAFKNCRSLSLVFFSSSKIEVSFGSDVFSGCINLRSCGTFSAPRAVKETLISQGIPSIAFNDDCDTSVTCKIRHEFKISATYLTPFILM
;
A
#
# COMPACT_ATOMS: atom_id res chain seq x y z
N MET A 1 -5.34 -7.42 -41.16
CA MET A 1 -4.41 -6.41 -40.62
C MET A 1 -3.54 -5.75 -41.69
N SER A 2 -3.30 -6.35 -42.87
CA SER A 2 -2.52 -5.74 -43.96
C SER A 2 -3.02 -4.38 -44.44
N SER A 3 -4.32 -4.09 -44.31
CA SER A 3 -4.93 -2.80 -44.69
C SER A 3 -5.04 -1.81 -43.52
N CYS A 4 -4.55 -2.14 -42.33
CA CYS A 4 -4.67 -1.30 -41.14
C CYS A 4 -3.47 -0.34 -41.05
N THR A 5 -3.63 0.89 -41.53
CA THR A 5 -2.55 1.90 -41.60
C THR A 5 -2.37 2.71 -40.32
N GLU A 6 -3.40 2.77 -39.47
CA GLU A 6 -3.40 3.59 -38.24
C GLU A 6 -2.75 2.89 -37.05
N LEU A 7 -2.65 1.55 -37.07
CA LEU A 7 -2.10 0.79 -35.96
C LEU A 7 -0.57 0.80 -35.99
N THR A 8 0.02 1.67 -35.16
CA THR A 8 1.47 1.89 -35.10
C THR A 8 2.16 1.22 -33.90
N PHE A 9 1.40 0.67 -32.95
CA PHE A 9 1.92 0.01 -31.76
C PHE A 9 1.09 -1.23 -31.39
N LEU A 10 1.74 -2.38 -31.22
CA LEU A 10 1.12 -3.54 -30.59
C LEU A 10 1.37 -3.47 -29.08
N ASN A 11 0.30 -3.24 -28.33
CA ASN A 11 0.35 -3.06 -26.88
C ASN A 11 0.73 -4.36 -26.14
N TYR A 12 0.99 -4.25 -24.84
CA TYR A 12 1.41 -5.34 -23.98
C TYR A 12 0.40 -6.50 -23.95
N ALA A 13 0.91 -7.73 -23.94
CA ALA A 13 0.15 -8.97 -23.77
C ALA A 13 -1.01 -9.22 -24.78
N LEU A 14 -1.02 -8.54 -25.94
CA LEU A 14 -2.14 -8.59 -26.89
C LEU A 14 -2.50 -10.00 -27.40
N PHE A 15 -1.49 -10.84 -27.68
CA PHE A 15 -1.66 -12.25 -28.07
C PHE A 15 -1.03 -13.20 -27.03
N TYR A 16 -0.94 -12.76 -25.77
CA TYR A 16 -0.44 -13.58 -24.68
C TYR A 16 -1.20 -14.90 -24.59
N GLN A 17 -0.47 -16.02 -24.55
CA GLN A 17 -1.04 -17.37 -24.48
C GLN A 17 -2.03 -17.72 -25.59
N CYS A 18 -1.95 -17.07 -26.75
CA CYS A 18 -2.71 -17.45 -27.94
C CYS A 18 -2.12 -18.74 -28.55
N LYS A 19 -2.17 -19.86 -27.83
CA LYS A 19 -1.49 -21.13 -28.12
C LYS A 19 -1.83 -21.74 -29.49
N LYS A 20 -2.99 -21.36 -30.06
CA LYS A 20 -3.49 -21.83 -31.37
C LYS A 20 -3.23 -20.86 -32.52
N LEU A 21 -2.66 -19.68 -32.28
CA LEU A 21 -2.33 -18.71 -33.33
C LEU A 21 -1.26 -19.32 -34.24
N ARG A 22 -1.59 -19.57 -35.51
CA ARG A 22 -0.67 -20.23 -36.47
C ARG A 22 0.09 -19.24 -37.35
N SER A 23 -0.54 -18.11 -37.66
CA SER A 23 0.03 -17.06 -38.49
C SER A 23 -0.58 -15.72 -38.13
N ILE A 24 0.16 -14.65 -38.39
CA ILE A 24 -0.31 -13.27 -38.25
C ILE A 24 0.35 -12.43 -39.33
N ILE A 25 -0.41 -11.48 -39.88
CA ILE A 25 0.12 -10.44 -40.76
C ILE A 25 0.16 -9.15 -39.95
N LEU A 26 1.36 -8.61 -39.74
CA LEU A 26 1.54 -7.37 -38.99
C LEU A 26 1.08 -6.14 -39.81
N PRO A 27 0.57 -5.07 -39.17
CA PRO A 27 0.23 -3.82 -39.85
C PRO A 27 1.44 -3.21 -40.57
N PRO A 28 1.27 -2.62 -41.76
CA PRO A 28 2.38 -2.09 -42.56
C PRO A 28 3.08 -0.86 -41.95
N ASN A 29 2.40 -0.09 -41.09
CA ASN A 29 2.94 1.11 -40.41
C ASN A 29 3.29 0.85 -38.94
N LEU A 30 3.45 -0.43 -38.55
CA LEU A 30 3.76 -0.78 -37.18
C LEU A 30 5.18 -0.33 -36.81
N ASN A 31 5.29 0.55 -35.81
CA ASN A 31 6.57 1.10 -35.34
C ASN A 31 7.13 0.34 -34.13
N ARG A 32 6.29 -0.24 -33.28
CA ARG A 32 6.72 -0.87 -32.01
C ARG A 32 5.91 -2.10 -31.63
N ILE A 33 6.57 -3.10 -31.03
CA ILE A 33 5.93 -4.26 -30.40
C ILE A 33 6.23 -4.25 -28.90
N GLY A 34 5.19 -4.25 -28.07
CA GLY A 34 5.28 -4.21 -26.61
C GLY A 34 5.57 -5.56 -25.96
N SER A 35 6.04 -5.55 -24.71
CA SER A 35 6.32 -6.74 -23.89
C SER A 35 5.14 -7.71 -23.82
N ALA A 36 5.44 -9.01 -23.70
CA ALA A 36 4.45 -10.10 -23.61
C ALA A 36 3.48 -10.24 -24.81
N CYS A 37 3.59 -9.41 -25.85
CA CYS A 37 2.62 -9.35 -26.95
C CYS A 37 2.39 -10.71 -27.64
N PHE A 38 3.41 -11.56 -27.76
CA PHE A 38 3.33 -12.88 -28.41
C PHE A 38 3.86 -14.01 -27.51
N GLN A 39 3.86 -13.81 -26.20
CA GLN A 39 4.38 -14.81 -25.25
C GLN A 39 3.53 -16.10 -25.31
N GLU A 40 4.19 -17.25 -25.27
CA GLU A 40 3.55 -18.58 -25.26
C GLU A 40 2.63 -18.84 -26.46
N THR A 41 2.95 -18.25 -27.62
CA THR A 41 2.28 -18.51 -28.90
C THR A 41 2.86 -19.78 -29.56
N PHE A 42 2.61 -20.95 -28.97
CA PHE A 42 3.24 -22.22 -29.36
C PHE A 42 3.01 -22.66 -30.81
N SER A 43 1.89 -22.28 -31.43
CA SER A 43 1.58 -22.65 -32.81
C SER A 43 2.10 -21.65 -33.85
N LEU A 44 2.62 -20.49 -33.44
CA LEU A 44 3.07 -19.44 -34.36
C LEU A 44 4.49 -19.77 -34.80
N THR A 45 4.65 -20.25 -36.04
CA THR A 45 5.94 -20.75 -36.54
C THR A 45 6.74 -19.71 -37.31
N GLU A 46 6.08 -18.73 -37.91
CA GLU A 46 6.72 -17.73 -38.77
C GLU A 46 6.08 -16.36 -38.56
N ILE A 47 6.91 -15.31 -38.57
CA ILE A 47 6.46 -13.93 -38.54
C ILE A 47 7.33 -13.07 -39.45
N THR A 48 6.71 -12.11 -40.13
CA THR A 48 7.39 -11.13 -40.97
C THR A 48 7.25 -9.76 -40.34
N PHE A 49 8.38 -9.11 -40.05
CA PHE A 49 8.38 -7.74 -39.52
C PHE A 49 8.26 -6.72 -40.67
N PRO A 50 7.35 -5.74 -40.55
CA PRO A 50 7.23 -4.67 -41.54
C PRO A 50 8.44 -3.74 -41.47
N ASP A 51 8.78 -3.12 -42.60
CA ASP A 51 9.96 -2.23 -42.69
C ASP A 51 9.84 -0.97 -41.81
N SER A 52 8.62 -0.59 -41.42
CA SER A 52 8.33 0.50 -40.49
C SER A 52 8.72 0.20 -39.03
N LEU A 53 8.87 -1.06 -38.64
CA LEU A 53 9.16 -1.45 -37.26
C LEU A 53 10.51 -0.89 -36.83
N THR A 54 10.53 -0.09 -35.76
CA THR A 54 11.75 0.54 -35.23
C THR A 54 12.23 -0.10 -33.94
N SER A 55 11.32 -0.69 -33.13
CA SER A 55 11.67 -1.21 -31.82
C SER A 55 10.82 -2.41 -31.40
N ILE A 56 11.45 -3.32 -30.65
CA ILE A 56 10.79 -4.42 -29.94
C ILE A 56 11.19 -4.33 -28.48
N ASP A 57 10.21 -4.19 -27.59
CA ASP A 57 10.45 -4.02 -26.16
C ASP A 57 11.09 -5.26 -25.53
N GLY A 58 11.82 -5.09 -24.43
CA GLY A 58 12.39 -6.20 -23.66
C GLY A 58 11.44 -6.76 -22.59
N TRP A 59 12.02 -7.52 -21.67
CA TRP A 59 11.35 -7.99 -20.46
C TRP A 59 10.87 -6.82 -19.58
N THR A 60 9.62 -6.90 -19.12
CA THR A 60 9.02 -6.04 -18.10
C THR A 60 8.22 -6.90 -17.12
N THR A 61 7.58 -6.28 -16.13
CA THR A 61 6.63 -6.95 -15.22
C THR A 61 5.48 -7.66 -15.94
N PHE A 62 5.16 -7.26 -17.18
CA PHE A 62 4.14 -7.91 -18.01
C PHE A 62 4.62 -9.21 -18.68
N GLY A 63 5.93 -9.41 -18.82
CA GLY A 63 6.52 -10.58 -19.47
C GLY A 63 7.50 -10.24 -20.60
N LYS A 64 7.71 -11.18 -21.52
CA LYS A 64 8.72 -11.15 -22.59
C LYS A 64 8.04 -11.31 -23.95
N VAL A 65 8.46 -10.57 -24.99
CA VAL A 65 7.65 -10.42 -26.22
C VAL A 65 7.29 -11.74 -26.91
N PHE A 66 8.27 -12.56 -27.32
CA PHE A 66 8.06 -13.84 -28.02
C PHE A 66 8.49 -15.04 -27.17
N TYR A 67 8.55 -14.89 -25.85
CA TYR A 67 9.06 -15.94 -24.96
C TYR A 67 8.30 -17.25 -25.12
N ASN A 68 9.07 -18.33 -25.28
CA ASN A 68 8.56 -19.69 -25.48
C ASN A 68 7.51 -19.78 -26.62
N SER A 69 7.65 -18.97 -27.68
CA SER A 69 6.82 -19.09 -28.88
C SER A 69 7.26 -20.26 -29.77
N GLY A 70 6.40 -20.70 -30.67
CA GLY A 70 6.70 -21.72 -31.68
C GLY A 70 7.58 -21.23 -32.83
N LEU A 71 8.10 -20.00 -32.78
CA LEU A 71 8.76 -19.36 -33.91
C LEU A 71 10.00 -20.14 -34.34
N VAL A 72 9.99 -20.61 -35.59
CA VAL A 72 11.12 -21.22 -36.29
C VAL A 72 11.71 -20.28 -37.35
N ARG A 73 11.00 -19.21 -37.73
CA ARG A 73 11.47 -18.21 -38.68
C ARG A 73 10.98 -16.80 -38.35
N VAL A 74 11.88 -15.83 -38.44
CA VAL A 74 11.57 -14.39 -38.37
C VAL A 74 12.10 -13.74 -39.64
N ASN A 75 11.21 -13.20 -40.47
CA ASN A 75 11.59 -12.55 -41.71
C ASN A 75 11.76 -11.05 -41.48
N ILE A 76 12.95 -10.54 -41.73
CA ILE A 76 13.30 -9.12 -41.59
C ILE A 76 13.95 -8.67 -42.89
N ASN A 77 13.43 -7.59 -43.49
CA ASN A 77 14.01 -7.04 -44.71
C ASN A 77 15.37 -6.41 -44.40
N ARG A 78 16.29 -6.52 -45.35
CA ARG A 78 17.60 -5.86 -45.32
C ARG A 78 17.51 -4.34 -45.10
N ASN A 79 16.42 -3.69 -45.55
CA ASN A 79 16.19 -2.25 -45.39
C ASN A 79 15.24 -1.87 -44.24
N SER A 80 14.93 -2.82 -43.34
CA SER A 80 14.08 -2.58 -42.17
C SER A 80 14.58 -1.40 -41.31
N ASN A 81 13.66 -0.65 -40.72
CA ASN A 81 13.93 0.42 -39.76
C ASN A 81 14.22 -0.07 -38.34
N LEU A 82 14.29 -1.40 -38.12
CA LEU A 82 14.49 -1.97 -36.80
C LEU A 82 15.82 -1.50 -36.22
N ALA A 83 15.74 -0.70 -35.17
CA ALA A 83 16.89 -0.08 -34.52
C ALA A 83 17.22 -0.74 -33.17
N TYR A 84 16.18 -1.19 -32.46
CA TYR A 84 16.29 -1.71 -31.08
C TYR A 84 15.56 -3.04 -30.88
N ILE A 85 16.24 -4.00 -30.24
CA ILE A 85 15.66 -5.27 -29.77
C ILE A 85 16.00 -5.43 -28.28
N GLY A 86 14.99 -5.45 -27.42
CA GLY A 86 15.17 -5.54 -25.97
C GLY A 86 15.53 -6.92 -25.42
N GLY A 87 15.74 -7.00 -24.10
CA GLY A 87 16.13 -8.21 -23.38
C GLY A 87 15.09 -9.33 -23.44
N ASP A 88 15.58 -10.57 -23.56
CA ASP A 88 14.80 -11.81 -23.60
C ASP A 88 13.67 -11.85 -24.66
N VAL A 89 13.70 -10.98 -25.67
CA VAL A 89 12.61 -10.86 -26.69
C VAL A 89 12.26 -12.20 -27.32
N PHE A 90 13.26 -12.96 -27.74
CA PHE A 90 13.08 -14.25 -28.40
C PHE A 90 13.43 -15.44 -27.51
N ALA A 91 13.53 -15.26 -26.19
CA ALA A 91 13.99 -16.33 -25.32
C ALA A 91 13.15 -17.62 -25.47
N ASP A 92 13.83 -18.76 -25.57
CA ASP A 92 13.25 -20.10 -25.79
C ASP A 92 12.47 -20.33 -27.11
N CYS A 93 12.61 -19.43 -28.10
CA CYS A 93 12.12 -19.66 -29.47
C CYS A 93 12.88 -20.80 -30.17
N LYS A 94 12.35 -21.29 -31.30
CA LYS A 94 12.82 -22.52 -31.97
C LYS A 94 13.61 -22.28 -33.27
N PHE A 95 13.87 -21.04 -33.63
CA PHE A 95 14.62 -20.71 -34.86
C PHE A 95 16.11 -21.01 -34.74
N THR A 96 16.72 -21.44 -35.85
CA THR A 96 18.14 -21.81 -35.95
C THR A 96 19.00 -20.73 -36.62
N SER A 97 18.39 -19.74 -37.25
CA SER A 97 19.08 -18.59 -37.85
C SER A 97 18.34 -17.29 -37.56
N PHE A 98 19.08 -16.18 -37.41
CA PHE A 98 18.49 -14.86 -37.24
C PHE A 98 19.26 -13.80 -38.05
N PHE A 99 18.54 -12.90 -38.72
CA PHE A 99 19.10 -11.81 -39.50
C PHE A 99 19.00 -10.47 -38.76
N ILE A 100 20.11 -9.76 -38.62
CA ILE A 100 20.20 -8.44 -38.01
C ILE A 100 20.38 -7.38 -39.12
N PRO A 101 19.40 -6.47 -39.33
CA PRO A 101 19.49 -5.44 -40.36
C PRO A 101 20.50 -4.33 -39.98
N TRP A 102 20.94 -3.54 -40.97
CA TRP A 102 22.01 -2.56 -40.75
C TRP A 102 21.65 -1.41 -39.81
N LYS A 103 20.36 -1.07 -39.67
CA LYS A 103 19.89 -0.04 -38.74
C LYS A 103 19.79 -0.52 -37.30
N CYS A 104 19.86 -1.84 -37.06
CA CYS A 104 19.79 -2.41 -35.72
C CYS A 104 21.13 -2.24 -35.02
N THR A 105 21.23 -1.18 -34.22
CA THR A 105 22.45 -0.78 -33.51
C THR A 105 22.38 -1.06 -32.02
N SER A 106 21.23 -1.54 -31.53
CA SER A 106 21.05 -1.92 -30.13
C SER A 106 20.27 -3.22 -30.03
N ILE A 107 20.91 -4.20 -29.44
CA ILE A 107 20.35 -5.51 -29.10
C ILE A 107 20.73 -5.73 -27.63
N ASP A 108 19.89 -6.39 -26.85
CA ASP A 108 20.26 -6.87 -25.52
C ASP A 108 20.91 -8.25 -25.63
N GLY A 109 21.97 -8.53 -24.88
CA GLY A 109 22.71 -9.81 -24.98
C GLY A 109 21.87 -11.04 -24.61
N SER A 110 20.75 -10.86 -23.90
CA SER A 110 19.80 -11.94 -23.56
C SER A 110 18.74 -12.22 -24.64
N THR A 111 18.67 -11.40 -25.70
CA THR A 111 17.63 -11.45 -26.75
C THR A 111 17.36 -12.87 -27.26
N PHE A 112 18.41 -13.69 -27.42
CA PHE A 112 18.37 -15.03 -28.00
C PHE A 112 18.57 -16.16 -26.97
N SER A 113 18.37 -15.89 -25.67
CA SER A 113 18.59 -16.88 -24.62
C SER A 113 17.77 -18.15 -24.87
N GLY A 114 18.41 -19.33 -24.83
CA GLY A 114 17.72 -20.62 -25.06
C GLY A 114 17.34 -20.92 -26.51
N CYS A 115 17.55 -20.01 -27.47
CA CYS A 115 17.30 -20.30 -28.89
C CYS A 115 18.35 -21.28 -29.44
N PRO A 116 17.95 -22.28 -30.26
CA PRO A 116 18.87 -23.25 -30.88
C PRO A 116 19.58 -22.67 -32.12
N LEU A 117 20.08 -21.44 -32.03
CA LEU A 117 20.77 -20.77 -33.13
C LEU A 117 22.01 -21.55 -33.55
N THR A 118 22.13 -21.85 -34.84
CA THR A 118 23.33 -22.40 -35.49
C THR A 118 24.07 -21.35 -36.32
N GLU A 119 23.38 -20.28 -36.70
CA GLU A 119 23.90 -19.21 -37.54
C GLU A 119 23.30 -17.84 -37.18
N ILE A 120 24.10 -16.78 -37.28
CA ILE A 120 23.69 -15.38 -37.18
C ILE A 120 24.16 -14.67 -38.43
N ILE A 121 23.25 -13.93 -39.06
CA ILE A 121 23.54 -13.16 -40.26
C ILE A 121 23.39 -11.69 -39.90
N ILE A 122 24.40 -10.88 -40.17
CA ILE A 122 24.36 -9.44 -39.94
C ILE A 122 24.58 -8.74 -41.29
N ASP A 123 23.77 -7.73 -41.60
CA ASP A 123 23.97 -6.91 -42.79
C ASP A 123 25.38 -6.30 -42.78
N GLU A 124 26.11 -6.40 -43.90
CA GLU A 124 27.48 -5.88 -44.03
C GLU A 124 27.58 -4.37 -43.71
N ARG A 125 26.49 -3.61 -43.93
CA ARG A 125 26.37 -2.18 -43.65
C ARG A 125 26.16 -1.87 -42.17
N ASN A 126 25.90 -2.88 -41.32
CA ASN A 126 25.68 -2.66 -39.90
C ASN A 126 26.94 -2.03 -39.26
N PRO A 127 26.83 -0.84 -38.64
CA PRO A 127 27.98 -0.12 -38.11
C PRO A 127 28.41 -0.61 -36.73
N THR A 128 27.57 -1.38 -36.03
CA THR A 128 27.75 -1.69 -34.60
C THR A 128 28.16 -3.14 -34.36
N PHE A 129 27.52 -4.08 -35.06
CA PHE A 129 27.70 -5.50 -34.85
C PHE A 129 28.41 -6.14 -36.03
N LYS A 130 29.31 -7.07 -35.72
CA LYS A 130 29.97 -7.96 -36.68
C LYS A 130 29.83 -9.41 -36.22
N THR A 131 29.92 -10.36 -37.15
CA THR A 131 29.79 -11.78 -36.84
C THR A 131 30.72 -12.64 -37.68
N ASP A 132 31.13 -13.78 -37.12
CA ASP A 132 31.77 -14.88 -37.84
C ASP A 132 30.75 -15.98 -38.23
N GLY A 133 29.45 -15.69 -38.09
CA GLY A 133 28.34 -16.60 -38.30
C GLY A 133 27.85 -17.26 -37.01
N LYS A 134 28.65 -17.32 -35.93
CA LYS A 134 28.25 -17.97 -34.66
C LYS A 134 28.41 -17.06 -33.43
N ILE A 135 29.17 -15.99 -33.56
CA ILE A 135 29.46 -15.06 -32.49
C ILE A 135 29.11 -13.66 -32.97
N ILE A 136 28.49 -12.86 -32.11
CA ILE A 136 28.33 -11.43 -32.33
C ILE A 136 29.44 -10.70 -31.59
N TYR A 137 30.14 -9.83 -32.30
CA TYR A 137 31.10 -8.87 -31.74
C TYR A 137 30.56 -7.45 -31.89
N SER A 138 30.96 -6.57 -30.98
CA SER A 138 30.64 -5.14 -31.00
C SER A 138 31.76 -4.31 -30.40
N GLY A 139 31.52 -2.99 -30.27
CA GLY A 139 32.48 -2.05 -29.72
C GLY A 139 33.56 -1.63 -30.72
N THR A 140 34.46 -0.76 -30.29
CA THR A 140 35.55 -0.25 -31.14
C THR A 140 36.48 -1.40 -31.54
N ASN A 141 36.66 -1.60 -32.84
CA ASN A 141 37.47 -2.69 -33.40
C ASN A 141 37.03 -4.10 -32.94
N ASN A 142 35.73 -4.32 -32.71
CA ASN A 142 35.17 -5.61 -32.29
C ASN A 142 35.71 -6.13 -30.95
N ASN A 143 36.14 -5.23 -30.07
CA ASN A 143 36.73 -5.59 -28.78
C ASN A 143 35.73 -6.13 -27.74
N THR A 144 34.44 -6.17 -28.05
CA THR A 144 33.40 -6.70 -27.15
C THR A 144 32.82 -7.99 -27.73
N LEU A 145 32.92 -9.09 -26.98
CA LEU A 145 32.20 -10.32 -27.29
C LEU A 145 30.77 -10.17 -26.76
N PHE A 146 29.83 -10.11 -27.68
CA PHE A 146 28.45 -9.71 -27.39
C PHE A 146 27.53 -10.90 -27.16
N PHE A 147 27.62 -11.94 -28.00
CA PHE A 147 26.78 -13.13 -27.90
C PHE A 147 27.45 -14.33 -28.56
N VAL A 148 27.32 -15.51 -27.95
CA VAL A 148 27.73 -16.81 -28.52
C VAL A 148 26.50 -17.68 -28.68
N VAL A 149 26.30 -18.24 -29.88
CA VAL A 149 25.19 -19.15 -30.12
C VAL A 149 25.22 -20.37 -29.18
N SER A 150 24.06 -20.75 -28.66
CA SER A 150 23.91 -21.83 -27.67
C SER A 150 24.31 -23.22 -28.19
N THR A 151 24.31 -23.41 -29.52
CA THR A 151 24.71 -24.66 -30.19
C THR A 151 26.23 -24.84 -30.26
N LYS A 152 27.02 -23.81 -29.91
CA LYS A 152 28.46 -23.97 -29.74
C LYS A 152 28.72 -24.81 -28.48
N THR A 153 29.41 -25.93 -28.64
CA THR A 153 29.76 -26.86 -27.56
C THR A 153 31.28 -26.99 -27.38
N GLY A 154 31.68 -27.65 -26.30
CA GLY A 154 33.08 -27.96 -25.99
C GLY A 154 33.82 -26.75 -25.41
N SER A 155 35.13 -26.71 -25.67
CA SER A 155 36.00 -25.62 -25.22
C SER A 155 35.91 -24.41 -26.17
N PHE A 156 35.91 -23.21 -25.59
CA PHE A 156 35.92 -21.94 -26.31
C PHE A 156 37.01 -21.01 -25.78
N THR A 157 37.87 -20.52 -26.66
CA THR A 157 38.90 -19.53 -26.34
C THR A 157 38.48 -18.16 -26.86
N VAL A 158 38.42 -17.17 -25.96
CA VAL A 158 38.09 -15.80 -26.33
C VAL A 158 39.20 -15.21 -27.21
N PRO A 159 38.89 -14.58 -28.37
CA PRO A 159 39.90 -13.99 -29.24
C PRO A 159 40.68 -12.84 -28.57
N GLU A 160 42.00 -12.77 -28.81
CA GLU A 160 42.93 -11.83 -28.15
C GLU A 160 42.60 -10.33 -28.26
N TYR A 161 41.80 -9.93 -29.25
CA TYR A 161 41.35 -8.55 -29.43
C TYR A 161 40.14 -8.18 -28.57
N VAL A 162 39.45 -9.16 -27.97
CA VAL A 162 38.32 -8.95 -27.09
C VAL A 162 38.81 -8.53 -25.71
N THR A 163 38.33 -7.39 -25.21
CA THR A 163 38.68 -6.88 -23.87
C THR A 163 37.45 -6.77 -22.95
N VAL A 164 36.25 -6.98 -23.49
CA VAL A 164 34.98 -6.89 -22.76
C VAL A 164 34.08 -8.07 -23.11
N ILE A 165 33.51 -8.72 -22.07
CA ILE A 165 32.44 -9.71 -22.21
C ILE A 165 31.11 -9.06 -21.84
N SER A 166 30.17 -9.03 -22.79
CA SER A 166 28.89 -8.35 -22.63
C SER A 166 27.93 -9.08 -21.67
N TYR A 167 26.85 -8.39 -21.33
CA TYR A 167 25.73 -8.93 -20.57
C TYR A 167 25.17 -10.19 -21.27
N SER A 168 24.95 -11.28 -20.53
CA SER A 168 24.41 -12.55 -21.07
C SER A 168 25.19 -13.19 -22.23
N ALA A 169 26.45 -12.81 -22.49
CA ALA A 169 27.17 -13.21 -23.70
C ALA A 169 27.28 -14.73 -23.95
N PHE A 170 27.37 -15.54 -22.89
CA PHE A 170 27.40 -17.01 -22.92
C PHE A 170 26.15 -17.63 -22.28
N ARG A 171 25.11 -16.85 -21.98
CA ARG A 171 23.94 -17.33 -21.22
C ARG A 171 23.27 -18.52 -21.90
N GLY A 172 23.13 -19.62 -21.17
CA GLY A 172 22.55 -20.87 -21.66
C GLY A 172 23.38 -21.58 -22.73
N SER A 173 24.65 -21.20 -22.93
CA SER A 173 25.55 -21.91 -23.83
C SER A 173 25.80 -23.34 -23.37
N LYS A 174 26.14 -24.24 -24.30
CA LYS A 174 26.50 -25.63 -24.00
C LYS A 174 28.03 -25.83 -23.94
N LEU A 175 28.76 -24.75 -23.64
CA LEU A 175 30.22 -24.77 -23.50
C LEU A 175 30.60 -25.46 -22.20
N THR A 176 31.60 -26.34 -22.27
CA THR A 176 32.13 -27.06 -21.10
C THR A 176 33.35 -26.35 -20.51
N GLU A 177 33.98 -25.46 -21.28
CA GLU A 177 35.16 -24.69 -20.88
C GLU A 177 35.19 -23.34 -21.63
N ILE A 178 35.54 -22.27 -20.92
CA ILE A 178 35.73 -20.93 -21.47
C ILE A 178 37.11 -20.41 -21.06
N ASN A 179 38.00 -20.24 -22.02
CA ASN A 179 39.37 -19.79 -21.82
C ASN A 179 39.48 -18.27 -22.01
N MET A 180 39.72 -17.57 -20.90
CA MET A 180 39.89 -16.12 -20.84
C MET A 180 41.36 -15.73 -20.93
N HIS A 181 41.71 -14.77 -21.80
CA HIS A 181 43.06 -14.22 -21.88
C HIS A 181 43.21 -12.96 -21.00
N LYS A 182 44.46 -12.61 -20.67
CA LYS A 182 44.81 -11.57 -19.69
C LYS A 182 44.39 -10.14 -20.04
N LYS A 183 44.01 -9.86 -21.30
CA LYS A 183 43.61 -8.50 -21.75
C LYS A 183 42.14 -8.19 -21.48
N ILE A 184 41.36 -9.18 -21.01
CA ILE A 184 39.96 -8.96 -20.64
C ILE A 184 39.91 -8.11 -19.37
N THR A 185 39.25 -6.96 -19.47
CA THR A 185 39.16 -5.95 -18.42
C THR A 185 37.80 -5.91 -17.74
N LYS A 186 36.74 -6.39 -18.41
CA LYS A 186 35.36 -6.34 -17.92
C LYS A 186 34.59 -7.58 -18.32
N ILE A 187 33.82 -8.11 -17.38
CA ILE A 187 32.85 -9.18 -17.59
C ILE A 187 31.55 -8.73 -16.93
N ASN A 188 30.47 -8.68 -17.72
CA ASN A 188 29.21 -8.11 -17.26
C ASN A 188 28.26 -9.16 -16.67
N SER A 189 27.23 -8.66 -16.00
CA SER A 189 26.20 -9.44 -15.32
C SER A 189 25.55 -10.48 -16.23
N TRP A 190 25.11 -11.60 -15.64
CA TRP A 190 24.46 -12.72 -16.34
C TRP A 190 25.28 -13.38 -17.46
N SER A 191 26.52 -12.96 -17.70
CA SER A 191 27.32 -13.35 -18.87
C SER A 191 27.50 -14.86 -19.03
N MET A 192 27.50 -15.64 -17.94
CA MET A 192 27.65 -17.10 -17.98
C MET A 192 26.46 -17.83 -17.36
N CYS A 193 25.35 -17.15 -17.11
CA CYS A 193 24.15 -17.73 -16.49
C CYS A 193 23.74 -19.05 -17.19
N GLY A 194 23.60 -20.12 -16.43
CA GLY A 194 23.18 -21.44 -16.92
C GLY A 194 24.22 -22.21 -17.74
N CYS A 195 25.49 -21.78 -17.80
CA CYS A 195 26.52 -22.53 -18.50
C CYS A 195 26.87 -23.84 -17.76
N PRO A 196 27.08 -24.97 -18.47
CA PRO A 196 27.49 -26.24 -17.88
C PRO A 196 29.02 -26.32 -17.70
N ILE A 197 29.69 -25.19 -17.46
CA ILE A 197 31.13 -25.16 -17.20
C ILE A 197 31.45 -25.79 -15.85
N ALA A 198 32.50 -26.60 -15.78
CA ALA A 198 32.93 -27.24 -14.53
C ALA A 198 33.88 -26.36 -13.70
N SER A 199 34.65 -25.50 -14.35
CA SER A 199 35.57 -24.57 -13.71
C SER A 199 35.68 -23.25 -14.45
N PHE A 200 36.03 -22.18 -13.74
CA PHE A 200 36.28 -20.87 -14.35
C PHE A 200 37.49 -20.15 -13.73
N THR A 201 38.35 -19.59 -14.58
CA THR A 201 39.53 -18.81 -14.16
C THR A 201 39.36 -17.36 -14.56
N PHE A 202 39.37 -16.45 -13.57
CA PHE A 202 39.26 -15.02 -13.83
C PHE A 202 40.54 -14.43 -14.46
N PRO A 203 40.41 -13.56 -15.47
CA PRO A 203 41.54 -12.82 -16.03
C PRO A 203 42.04 -11.75 -15.05
N SER A 204 43.35 -11.46 -15.08
CA SER A 204 44.04 -10.65 -14.06
C SER A 204 43.60 -9.19 -13.96
N LEU A 205 42.95 -8.62 -14.99
CA LEU A 205 42.52 -7.22 -14.99
C LEU A 205 41.07 -7.02 -14.52
N VAL A 206 40.33 -8.09 -14.28
CA VAL A 206 38.95 -8.01 -13.77
C VAL A 206 38.98 -7.85 -12.25
N THR A 207 38.20 -6.90 -11.75
CA THR A 207 38.21 -6.50 -10.32
C THR A 207 36.93 -6.86 -9.56
N TYR A 208 35.96 -7.51 -10.21
CA TYR A 208 34.71 -7.92 -9.58
C TYR A 208 34.15 -9.19 -10.21
N VAL A 209 33.33 -9.91 -9.45
CA VAL A 209 32.42 -10.93 -9.99
C VAL A 209 31.05 -10.28 -10.17
N ALA A 210 30.56 -10.24 -11.41
CA ALA A 210 29.37 -9.48 -11.75
C ALA A 210 28.06 -10.07 -11.21
N ASP A 211 27.01 -9.25 -11.10
CA ASP A 211 25.69 -9.71 -10.67
C ASP A 211 25.23 -10.92 -11.48
N ASN A 212 24.77 -11.97 -10.79
CA ASN A 212 24.21 -13.17 -11.41
C ASN A 212 25.10 -13.81 -12.50
N MET A 213 26.41 -13.54 -12.49
CA MET A 213 27.35 -13.97 -13.55
C MET A 213 27.27 -15.48 -13.81
N PHE A 214 27.24 -16.28 -12.73
CA PHE A 214 27.14 -17.73 -12.76
C PHE A 214 25.77 -18.25 -12.28
N TYR A 215 24.72 -17.42 -12.31
CA TYR A 215 23.39 -17.86 -11.90
C TYR A 215 22.99 -19.16 -12.60
N LEU A 216 22.54 -20.17 -11.85
CA LEU A 216 22.19 -21.52 -12.35
C LEU A 216 23.32 -22.26 -13.11
N CYS A 217 24.60 -21.93 -12.89
CA CYS A 217 25.72 -22.76 -13.36
C CYS A 217 25.83 -24.03 -12.50
N THR A 218 24.86 -24.94 -12.64
CA THR A 218 24.68 -26.11 -11.77
C THR A 218 25.85 -27.10 -11.78
N SER A 219 26.67 -27.08 -12.84
CA SER A 219 27.86 -27.93 -12.99
C SER A 219 29.16 -27.27 -12.51
N LEU A 220 29.14 -25.99 -12.12
CA LEU A 220 30.33 -25.26 -11.72
C LEU A 220 30.85 -25.80 -10.38
N VAL A 221 32.03 -26.42 -10.39
CA VAL A 221 32.66 -27.01 -9.20
C VAL A 221 33.71 -26.09 -8.60
N THR A 222 34.49 -25.41 -9.44
CA THR A 222 35.66 -24.63 -8.99
C THR A 222 35.74 -23.26 -9.65
N VAL A 223 36.02 -22.22 -8.89
CA VAL A 223 36.23 -20.85 -9.39
C VAL A 223 37.57 -20.33 -8.88
N TYR A 224 38.44 -19.92 -9.79
CA TYR A 224 39.73 -19.31 -9.50
C TYR A 224 39.61 -17.79 -9.63
N LEU A 225 39.44 -17.12 -8.47
CA LEU A 225 39.49 -15.67 -8.36
C LEU A 225 40.95 -15.17 -8.38
N THR A 226 41.14 -13.91 -8.78
CA THR A 226 42.45 -13.25 -8.70
C THR A 226 42.50 -12.30 -7.51
N GLU A 227 43.69 -11.95 -7.03
CA GLU A 227 43.90 -10.98 -5.94
C GLU A 227 43.43 -9.55 -6.26
N ASN A 228 43.04 -9.28 -7.51
CA ASN A 228 42.48 -7.98 -7.91
C ASN A 228 40.95 -7.91 -7.77
N ILE A 229 40.27 -9.03 -7.51
CA ILE A 229 38.83 -9.05 -7.26
C ILE A 229 38.55 -8.43 -5.89
N THR A 230 37.87 -7.29 -5.88
CA THR A 230 37.52 -6.55 -4.66
C THR A 230 36.05 -6.70 -4.26
N SER A 231 35.19 -7.18 -5.15
CA SER A 231 33.77 -7.42 -4.85
C SER A 231 33.21 -8.66 -5.57
N ILE A 232 32.34 -9.37 -4.88
CA ILE A 232 31.47 -10.40 -5.43
C ILE A 232 30.04 -9.86 -5.33
N GLN A 233 29.41 -9.56 -6.45
CA GLN A 233 28.13 -8.85 -6.48
C GLN A 233 26.93 -9.77 -6.25
N ASP A 234 25.72 -9.21 -6.32
CA ASP A 234 24.48 -9.86 -5.93
C ASP A 234 24.19 -11.09 -6.79
N GLY A 235 23.88 -12.20 -6.12
CA GLY A 235 23.55 -13.47 -6.77
C GLY A 235 24.64 -14.05 -7.68
N ALA A 236 25.90 -13.60 -7.59
CA ALA A 236 27.00 -13.98 -8.47
C ALA A 236 27.12 -15.49 -8.74
N PHE A 237 26.92 -16.31 -7.70
CA PHE A 237 26.95 -17.79 -7.73
C PHE A 237 25.62 -18.41 -7.28
N LEU A 238 24.52 -17.67 -7.33
CA LEU A 238 23.21 -18.16 -6.89
C LEU A 238 22.79 -19.41 -7.70
N TYR A 239 22.39 -20.47 -6.99
CA TYR A 239 22.06 -21.80 -7.54
C TYR A 239 23.23 -22.53 -8.24
N CYS A 240 24.49 -22.23 -7.92
CA CYS A 240 25.63 -23.06 -8.30
C CYS A 240 25.73 -24.31 -7.41
N TYR A 241 24.82 -25.27 -7.57
CA TYR A 241 24.67 -26.43 -6.68
C TYR A 241 25.95 -27.24 -6.45
N SER A 242 26.82 -27.32 -7.46
CA SER A 242 28.07 -28.10 -7.42
C SER A 242 29.28 -27.30 -6.93
N LEU A 243 29.15 -25.99 -6.67
CA LEU A 243 30.29 -25.14 -6.33
C LEU A 243 30.86 -25.58 -4.99
N LYS A 244 32.08 -26.11 -5.03
CA LYS A 244 32.78 -26.69 -3.88
C LYS A 244 34.05 -25.91 -3.55
N ASN A 245 34.79 -25.49 -4.57
CA ASN A 245 36.12 -24.92 -4.40
C ASN A 245 36.13 -23.45 -4.86
N ILE A 246 36.17 -22.53 -3.90
CA ILE A 246 36.40 -21.11 -4.14
C ILE A 246 37.24 -20.54 -2.99
N VAL A 247 38.30 -19.82 -3.35
CA VAL A 247 39.16 -19.12 -2.38
C VAL A 247 38.90 -17.63 -2.55
N LEU A 248 38.49 -16.97 -1.47
CA LEU A 248 38.27 -15.52 -1.46
C LEU A 248 39.62 -14.78 -1.42
N PRO A 249 39.83 -13.77 -2.27
CA PRO A 249 41.10 -13.04 -2.34
C PRO A 249 41.31 -12.12 -1.14
N SER A 250 42.57 -11.83 -0.83
CA SER A 250 42.97 -11.06 0.36
C SER A 250 42.50 -9.60 0.36
N LYS A 251 42.13 -9.06 -0.82
CA LYS A 251 41.64 -7.68 -1.01
C LYS A 251 40.12 -7.57 -1.13
N LEU A 252 39.38 -8.67 -0.97
CA LEU A 252 37.92 -8.67 -1.11
C LEU A 252 37.27 -7.80 -0.02
N ARG A 253 36.45 -6.84 -0.42
CA ARG A 253 35.77 -5.90 0.48
C ARG A 253 34.28 -6.20 0.62
N GLU A 254 33.67 -6.80 -0.39
CA GLU A 254 32.22 -6.95 -0.47
C GLU A 254 31.82 -8.33 -0.99
N ILE A 255 30.86 -8.94 -0.32
CA ILE A 255 30.07 -10.08 -0.79
C ILE A 255 28.61 -9.62 -0.79
N GLY A 256 27.99 -9.60 -1.97
CA GLY A 256 26.63 -9.11 -2.17
C GLY A 256 25.54 -10.04 -1.64
N LYS A 257 24.29 -9.57 -1.75
CA LYS A 257 23.10 -10.31 -1.35
C LYS A 257 23.01 -11.62 -2.13
N GLU A 258 22.69 -12.71 -1.42
CA GLU A 258 22.50 -14.05 -2.00
C GLU A 258 23.66 -14.57 -2.88
N ALA A 259 24.86 -13.98 -2.78
CA ALA A 259 25.99 -14.23 -3.68
C ALA A 259 26.37 -15.72 -3.82
N PHE A 260 26.28 -16.50 -2.74
CA PHE A 260 26.53 -17.95 -2.69
C PHE A 260 25.29 -18.75 -2.30
N SER A 261 24.10 -18.15 -2.38
CA SER A 261 22.87 -18.81 -1.97
C SER A 261 22.62 -20.08 -2.80
N ASN A 262 22.17 -21.15 -2.15
CA ASN A 262 21.97 -22.47 -2.75
C ASN A 262 23.23 -23.12 -3.36
N CYS A 263 24.44 -22.74 -2.94
CA CYS A 263 25.66 -23.47 -3.26
C CYS A 263 25.79 -24.72 -2.36
N PHE A 264 24.96 -25.74 -2.59
CA PHE A 264 24.82 -26.91 -1.69
C PHE A 264 26.10 -27.71 -1.45
N SER A 265 27.05 -27.66 -2.40
CA SER A 265 28.34 -28.36 -2.29
C SER A 265 29.43 -27.53 -1.57
N LEU A 266 29.15 -26.27 -1.22
CA LEU A 266 30.10 -25.40 -0.54
C LEU A 266 30.12 -25.74 0.95
N THR A 267 31.16 -26.45 1.39
CA THR A 267 31.28 -26.91 2.78
C THR A 267 32.15 -26.01 3.65
N HIS A 268 33.01 -25.18 3.04
CA HIS A 268 33.92 -24.31 3.77
C HIS A 268 34.20 -23.02 3.00
N ILE A 269 34.25 -21.90 3.72
CA ILE A 269 34.74 -20.62 3.18
C ILE A 269 35.43 -19.81 4.29
N SER A 270 36.52 -19.14 3.95
CA SER A 270 37.24 -18.25 4.87
C SER A 270 37.03 -16.80 4.45
N LEU A 271 36.43 -15.99 5.33
CA LEU A 271 36.26 -14.56 5.13
C LEU A 271 37.61 -13.83 5.29
N PRO A 272 38.03 -13.00 4.32
CA PRO A 272 39.33 -12.33 4.37
C PRO A 272 39.33 -11.16 5.36
N GLU A 273 40.52 -10.76 5.81
CA GLU A 273 40.73 -9.65 6.76
C GLU A 273 40.12 -8.32 6.25
N SER A 274 40.16 -8.09 4.93
CA SER A 274 39.68 -6.86 4.31
C SER A 274 38.16 -6.76 4.14
N LEU A 275 37.39 -7.80 4.49
CA LEU A 275 35.94 -7.84 4.24
C LEU A 275 35.22 -6.75 5.06
N GLN A 276 34.46 -5.89 4.38
CA GLN A 276 33.74 -4.77 4.98
C GLN A 276 32.23 -4.99 4.99
N THR A 277 31.70 -5.68 3.97
CA THR A 277 30.25 -5.86 3.79
C THR A 277 29.94 -7.28 3.37
N LEU A 278 28.93 -7.87 4.03
CA LEU A 278 28.36 -9.17 3.71
C LEU A 278 26.84 -8.98 3.55
N GLY A 279 26.32 -9.26 2.37
CA GLY A 279 24.93 -9.06 2.02
C GLY A 279 24.01 -10.12 2.60
N ASP A 280 22.73 -9.76 2.72
CA ASP A 280 21.70 -10.63 3.27
C ASP A 280 21.62 -11.97 2.52
N GLY A 281 21.57 -13.05 3.30
CA GLY A 281 21.42 -14.39 2.73
C GLY A 281 22.55 -14.81 1.78
N ALA A 282 23.72 -14.16 1.82
CA ALA A 282 24.88 -14.51 0.99
C ALA A 282 25.18 -16.02 0.98
N PHE A 283 25.02 -16.69 2.13
CA PHE A 283 25.20 -18.14 2.29
C PHE A 283 23.89 -18.88 2.63
N SER A 284 22.74 -18.35 2.21
CA SER A 284 21.44 -18.96 2.50
C SER A 284 21.25 -20.31 1.81
N SER A 285 20.49 -21.19 2.44
CA SER A 285 20.22 -22.55 1.96
C SER A 285 21.48 -23.39 1.77
N ILE A 286 22.48 -23.23 2.65
CA ILE A 286 23.65 -24.11 2.73
C ILE A 286 23.66 -24.76 4.12
N ASP A 287 23.31 -26.05 4.18
CA ASP A 287 23.03 -26.72 5.46
C ASP A 287 24.29 -27.09 6.27
N ASN A 288 25.44 -27.23 5.62
CA ASN A 288 26.68 -27.76 6.21
C ASN A 288 27.92 -26.90 5.93
N ILE A 289 27.77 -25.57 5.85
CA ILE A 289 28.90 -24.66 5.64
C ILE A 289 29.62 -24.33 6.94
N ILE A 290 30.95 -24.46 6.95
CA ILE A 290 31.84 -23.95 7.98
C ILE A 290 32.41 -22.62 7.48
N ILE A 291 32.16 -21.53 8.21
CA ILE A 291 32.68 -20.21 7.88
C ILE A 291 33.75 -19.84 8.89
N ASP A 292 35.00 -19.77 8.44
CA ASP A 292 36.09 -19.19 9.22
C ASP A 292 36.22 -17.71 8.88
N SER A 293 36.70 -16.90 9.82
CA SER A 293 36.94 -15.47 9.60
C SER A 293 38.38 -15.13 9.95
N GLN A 294 39.12 -14.59 8.97
CA GLN A 294 40.41 -13.92 9.19
C GLN A 294 40.23 -12.45 9.57
N ASN A 295 39.00 -11.94 9.52
CA ASN A 295 38.71 -10.57 9.92
C ASN A 295 38.63 -10.48 11.45
N PRO A 296 39.53 -9.72 12.10
CA PRO A 296 39.60 -9.65 13.56
C PRO A 296 38.36 -9.00 14.19
N ASN A 297 37.52 -8.32 13.39
CA ASN A 297 36.30 -7.68 13.84
C ASN A 297 35.04 -8.54 13.64
N ILE A 298 35.15 -9.71 13.02
CA ILE A 298 34.02 -10.61 12.77
C ILE A 298 34.24 -11.93 13.51
N VAL A 299 33.35 -12.20 14.47
CA VAL A 299 33.28 -13.47 15.19
C VAL A 299 32.14 -14.30 14.60
N VAL A 300 32.45 -15.50 14.11
CA VAL A 300 31.46 -16.46 13.61
C VAL A 300 31.20 -17.49 14.69
N ASP A 301 29.93 -17.69 15.03
CA ASP A 301 29.47 -18.72 15.96
C ASP A 301 28.25 -19.44 15.38
N GLY A 302 28.48 -20.61 14.79
CA GLY A 302 27.48 -21.31 13.99
C GLY A 302 26.99 -20.43 12.84
N PHE A 303 25.70 -20.12 12.82
CA PHE A 303 25.08 -19.25 11.81
C PHE A 303 25.02 -17.77 12.22
N SER A 304 25.49 -17.41 13.41
CA SER A 304 25.45 -16.06 13.94
C SER A 304 26.79 -15.36 13.74
N MET A 305 26.79 -14.17 13.15
CA MET A 305 28.00 -13.36 12.99
C MET A 305 27.93 -12.10 13.85
N TYR A 306 28.94 -11.94 14.70
CA TYR A 306 29.03 -10.82 15.62
C TYR A 306 30.19 -9.88 15.29
N THR A 307 30.00 -8.60 15.59
CA THR A 307 31.05 -7.57 15.60
C THR A 307 31.21 -6.95 16.99
N ASP A 308 32.14 -6.00 17.12
CA ASP A 308 32.28 -5.17 18.33
C ASP A 308 32.49 -6.00 19.60
N LYS A 309 33.33 -7.05 19.52
CA LYS A 309 33.57 -8.00 20.63
C LYS A 309 32.28 -8.68 21.12
N ASN A 310 31.50 -9.22 20.19
CA ASN A 310 30.20 -9.87 20.43
C ASN A 310 29.04 -8.95 20.86
N GLN A 311 29.23 -7.63 20.85
CA GLN A 311 28.19 -6.68 21.27
C GLN A 311 27.08 -6.49 20.23
N THR A 312 27.40 -6.67 18.95
CA THR A 312 26.46 -6.50 17.84
C THR A 312 26.29 -7.82 17.08
N LEU A 313 25.09 -8.38 17.05
CA LEU A 313 24.73 -9.43 16.09
C LEU A 313 24.29 -8.77 14.79
N PHE A 314 25.19 -8.71 13.81
CA PHE A 314 24.94 -7.96 12.58
C PHE A 314 24.32 -8.80 11.46
N ILE A 315 24.57 -10.12 11.42
CA ILE A 315 24.00 -11.03 10.41
C ILE A 315 23.66 -12.39 11.04
N TYR A 316 22.51 -12.95 10.66
CA TYR A 316 22.19 -14.36 10.84
C TYR A 316 22.05 -15.08 9.50
N LEU A 317 22.80 -16.17 9.30
CA LEU A 317 22.85 -16.90 8.04
C LEU A 317 21.79 -17.98 7.90
N GLY A 318 21.40 -18.61 9.01
CA GLY A 318 20.51 -19.77 9.03
C GLY A 318 19.10 -19.47 8.49
N SER A 319 18.40 -20.50 8.03
CA SER A 319 17.00 -20.38 7.57
C SER A 319 16.26 -21.72 7.66
N ASN A 320 16.29 -22.34 8.85
CA ASN A 320 15.59 -23.58 9.15
C ASN A 320 14.50 -23.31 10.20
N GLN A 321 13.25 -23.62 9.88
CA GLN A 321 12.08 -23.37 10.74
C GLN A 321 12.15 -24.03 12.14
N ASP A 322 12.94 -25.08 12.31
CA ASP A 322 13.10 -25.79 13.59
C ASP A 322 14.26 -25.27 14.43
N SER A 323 15.07 -24.35 13.91
CA SER A 323 16.25 -23.86 14.60
C SER A 323 15.90 -22.95 15.78
N ILE A 324 16.73 -23.03 16.84
CA ILE A 324 16.70 -22.12 17.98
C ILE A 324 17.94 -21.24 17.87
N VAL A 325 17.73 -19.93 17.77
CA VAL A 325 18.83 -18.95 17.74
C VAL A 325 19.18 -18.57 19.17
N ARG A 326 20.46 -18.67 19.54
CA ARG A 326 20.97 -18.24 20.85
C ARG A 326 21.75 -16.94 20.67
N ILE A 327 21.31 -15.90 21.38
CA ILE A 327 21.94 -14.58 21.42
C ILE A 327 22.84 -14.53 22.65
N LYS A 328 24.12 -14.25 22.43
CA LYS A 328 25.16 -14.22 23.48
C LYS A 328 24.89 -13.15 24.54
N SER A 329 25.40 -13.38 25.74
CA SER A 329 25.24 -12.46 26.88
C SER A 329 25.81 -11.06 26.68
N GLU A 330 26.91 -10.96 25.94
CA GLU A 330 27.60 -9.73 25.61
C GLU A 330 26.87 -8.92 24.53
N CYS A 331 25.99 -9.58 23.76
CA CYS A 331 25.23 -8.96 22.68
C CYS A 331 24.20 -8.00 23.28
N ASN A 332 24.37 -6.71 22.98
CA ASN A 332 23.46 -5.66 23.43
C ASN A 332 22.72 -4.99 22.27
N TYR A 333 23.04 -5.37 21.03
CA TYR A 333 22.40 -4.87 19.83
C TYR A 333 22.20 -5.98 18.78
N ILE A 334 20.95 -6.19 18.37
CA ILE A 334 20.63 -6.91 17.14
C ILE A 334 20.52 -5.84 16.05
N ALA A 335 21.39 -5.91 15.03
CA ALA A 335 21.41 -4.90 13.97
C ALA A 335 20.13 -4.90 13.12
N ALA A 336 20.01 -3.87 12.28
CA ALA A 336 18.93 -3.80 11.31
C ALA A 336 19.00 -5.01 10.35
N GLN A 337 17.83 -5.58 10.04
CA GLN A 337 17.66 -6.68 9.07
C GLN A 337 18.39 -8.00 9.40
N THR A 338 19.00 -8.16 10.58
CA THR A 338 19.75 -9.38 10.98
C THR A 338 18.99 -10.68 10.71
N PHE A 339 17.68 -10.69 10.95
CA PHE A 339 16.78 -11.82 10.75
C PHE A 339 15.73 -11.57 9.65
N LEU A 340 15.92 -10.59 8.76
CA LEU A 340 14.98 -10.29 7.68
C LEU A 340 14.68 -11.54 6.83
N MET A 341 13.38 -11.85 6.66
CA MET A 341 12.90 -12.99 5.87
C MET A 341 13.43 -14.37 6.32
N LYS A 342 13.84 -14.51 7.57
CA LYS A 342 14.43 -15.76 8.08
C LYS A 342 13.38 -16.71 8.66
N LYS A 343 13.74 -18.00 8.61
CA LYS A 343 12.98 -19.11 9.19
C LYS A 343 13.75 -19.66 10.39
N PHE A 344 13.14 -19.59 11.57
CA PHE A 344 13.58 -20.21 12.81
C PHE A 344 12.40 -20.30 13.78
N LYS A 345 12.50 -21.21 14.75
CA LYS A 345 11.43 -21.49 15.71
C LYS A 345 11.37 -20.43 16.80
N HIS A 346 12.53 -20.09 17.37
CA HIS A 346 12.62 -19.27 18.57
C HIS A 346 13.97 -18.55 18.68
N VAL A 347 13.98 -17.42 19.39
CA VAL A 347 15.21 -16.71 19.80
C VAL A 347 15.34 -16.75 21.31
N TYR A 348 16.45 -17.30 21.80
CA TYR A 348 16.81 -17.32 23.21
C TYR A 348 17.88 -16.28 23.49
N PHE A 349 17.66 -15.44 24.50
CA PHE A 349 18.57 -14.40 24.94
C PHE A 349 19.30 -14.84 26.22
N GLU A 350 20.62 -14.95 26.20
CA GLU A 350 21.43 -15.28 27.37
C GLU A 350 21.63 -14.03 28.23
N ASN A 351 21.07 -13.95 29.45
CA ASN A 351 21.34 -12.91 30.47
C ASN A 351 21.75 -11.51 29.93
N ASN A 352 20.94 -10.92 29.04
CA ASN A 352 21.23 -9.61 28.48
C ASN A 352 20.70 -8.49 29.38
N ASP A 353 21.61 -7.78 30.06
CA ASP A 353 21.29 -6.64 30.94
C ASP A 353 20.91 -5.36 30.17
N SER A 354 21.21 -5.32 28.88
CA SER A 354 20.91 -4.19 27.98
C SER A 354 20.73 -4.73 26.57
N MET A 355 19.55 -4.55 25.98
CA MET A 355 19.26 -5.02 24.61
C MET A 355 18.55 -3.93 23.80
N THR A 356 19.00 -3.78 22.56
CA THR A 356 18.35 -2.99 21.51
C THR A 356 18.08 -3.87 20.29
N ILE A 357 16.86 -3.82 19.77
CA ILE A 357 16.47 -4.49 18.52
C ILE A 357 16.41 -3.45 17.41
N GLY A 358 17.27 -3.60 16.40
CA GLY A 358 17.41 -2.70 15.27
C GLY A 358 16.23 -2.71 14.30
N ALA A 359 16.20 -1.71 13.43
CA ALA A 359 15.09 -1.52 12.50
C ALA A 359 14.91 -2.71 11.56
N SER A 360 13.67 -3.17 11.39
CA SER A 360 13.34 -4.34 10.55
C SER A 360 14.13 -5.62 10.90
N ALA A 361 14.71 -5.74 12.09
CA ALA A 361 15.55 -6.87 12.48
C ALA A 361 14.87 -8.23 12.20
N PHE A 362 13.58 -8.35 12.47
CA PHE A 362 12.77 -9.56 12.25
C PHE A 362 11.75 -9.40 11.13
N ALA A 363 11.76 -8.34 10.32
CA ALA A 363 10.70 -8.12 9.35
C ALA A 363 10.54 -9.31 8.38
N ASN A 364 9.30 -9.65 8.01
CA ASN A 364 8.96 -10.81 7.16
C ASN A 364 9.48 -12.17 7.68
N SER A 365 9.87 -12.27 8.96
CA SER A 365 10.32 -13.54 9.54
C SER A 365 9.16 -14.49 9.82
N TYR A 366 9.47 -15.78 9.85
CA TYR A 366 8.50 -16.86 10.09
C TYR A 366 8.40 -17.25 11.58
N ILE A 367 8.95 -16.42 12.47
CA ILE A 367 8.93 -16.66 13.92
C ILE A 367 7.48 -16.73 14.42
N GLN A 368 7.20 -17.73 15.26
CA GLN A 368 5.89 -17.93 15.88
C GLN A 368 5.77 -17.25 17.25
N SER A 369 6.87 -17.20 17.99
CA SER A 369 6.88 -16.60 19.33
C SER A 369 8.24 -16.03 19.67
N ILE A 370 8.27 -14.92 20.43
CA ILE A 370 9.49 -14.34 20.97
C ILE A 370 9.32 -13.95 22.45
N GLU A 371 10.32 -14.30 23.25
CA GLU A 371 10.48 -13.84 24.63
C GLU A 371 11.58 -12.78 24.68
N MET A 372 11.19 -11.53 24.92
CA MET A 372 12.12 -10.40 25.01
C MET A 372 12.86 -10.40 26.37
N PRO A 373 14.18 -10.16 26.39
CA PRO A 373 14.97 -10.25 27.61
C PRO A 373 14.61 -9.13 28.63
N PRO A 374 14.86 -9.34 29.94
CA PRO A 374 14.59 -8.34 30.97
C PRO A 374 15.28 -6.98 30.75
N GLY A 375 16.45 -6.98 30.10
CA GLY A 375 17.23 -5.80 29.75
C GLY A 375 16.82 -5.10 28.45
N LEU A 376 15.70 -5.45 27.82
CA LEU A 376 15.24 -4.77 26.60
C LEU A 376 14.91 -3.29 26.88
N LYS A 377 15.72 -2.40 26.28
CA LYS A 377 15.61 -0.94 26.45
C LYS A 377 14.94 -0.27 25.26
N LYS A 378 15.20 -0.76 24.04
CA LYS A 378 14.77 -0.10 22.81
C LYS A 378 14.43 -1.12 21.71
N ILE A 379 13.37 -0.82 20.97
CA ILE A 379 13.05 -1.44 19.69
C ILE A 379 13.01 -0.31 18.66
N GLU A 380 13.55 -0.53 17.46
CA GLU A 380 13.50 0.42 16.36
C GLU A 380 12.37 0.10 15.36
N GLY A 381 12.06 1.05 14.49
CA GLY A 381 10.89 0.97 13.60
C GLY A 381 10.85 -0.29 12.74
N LYS A 382 9.64 -0.81 12.51
CA LYS A 382 9.38 -2.00 11.68
C LYS A 382 10.06 -3.30 12.15
N ALA A 383 10.61 -3.36 13.36
CA ALA A 383 11.37 -4.51 13.84
C ALA A 383 10.69 -5.87 13.58
N PHE A 384 9.36 -5.96 13.73
CA PHE A 384 8.55 -7.18 13.50
C PHE A 384 7.49 -6.99 12.40
N ALA A 385 7.71 -6.06 11.46
CA ALA A 385 6.77 -5.80 10.37
C ALA A 385 6.56 -7.06 9.51
N ALA A 386 5.31 -7.33 9.13
CA ALA A 386 4.93 -8.48 8.29
C ALA A 386 5.39 -9.85 8.84
N CYS A 387 5.55 -9.99 10.16
CA CYS A 387 5.73 -11.29 10.79
C CYS A 387 4.39 -12.04 10.85
N HIS A 388 3.91 -12.53 9.71
CA HIS A 388 2.56 -13.09 9.56
C HIS A 388 2.29 -14.30 10.47
N ASN A 389 3.33 -15.02 10.90
CA ASN A 389 3.22 -16.20 11.76
C ASN A 389 3.38 -15.89 13.26
N LEU A 390 3.72 -14.66 13.64
CA LEU A 390 3.98 -14.30 15.02
C LEU A 390 2.67 -14.31 15.81
N GLU A 391 2.53 -15.24 16.74
CA GLU A 391 1.33 -15.40 17.58
C GLU A 391 1.53 -14.82 18.99
N ASN A 392 2.74 -14.94 19.54
CA ASN A 392 3.04 -14.59 20.93
C ASN A 392 4.29 -13.70 21.07
N VAL A 393 4.16 -12.58 21.78
CA VAL A 393 5.26 -11.71 22.18
C VAL A 393 5.20 -11.53 23.70
N THR A 394 6.22 -12.02 24.39
CA THR A 394 6.33 -11.92 25.85
C THR A 394 7.45 -10.96 26.22
N PHE A 395 7.19 -10.02 27.12
CA PHE A 395 8.21 -9.11 27.68
C PHE A 395 8.56 -9.55 29.11
N LEU A 396 9.82 -9.93 29.34
CA LEU A 396 10.28 -10.36 30.67
C LEU A 396 10.71 -9.19 31.57
N GLY A 397 10.85 -7.99 31.00
CA GLY A 397 11.29 -6.77 31.69
C GLY A 397 10.33 -5.61 31.53
N ASN A 398 10.62 -4.52 32.25
CA ASN A 398 9.80 -3.30 32.30
C ASN A 398 10.64 -2.03 32.06
N GLN A 399 11.63 -2.12 31.17
CA GLN A 399 12.54 -1.01 30.82
C GLN A 399 12.17 -0.34 29.48
N LEU A 400 11.44 -1.04 28.60
CA LEU A 400 11.03 -0.52 27.29
C LEU A 400 10.08 0.67 27.45
N LYS A 401 10.42 1.80 26.82
CA LYS A 401 9.67 3.06 26.93
C LYS A 401 8.65 3.28 25.83
N SER A 402 8.83 2.69 24.66
CA SER A 402 7.91 2.89 23.55
C SER A 402 7.84 1.68 22.63
N ILE A 403 6.68 1.52 21.99
CA ILE A 403 6.55 0.68 20.80
C ILE A 403 6.74 1.58 19.59
N PRO A 404 7.75 1.35 18.74
CA PRO A 404 8.07 2.26 17.64
C PRO A 404 7.08 2.14 16.48
N ASP A 405 7.21 3.07 15.52
CA ASP A 405 6.38 3.10 14.32
C ASP A 405 6.42 1.78 13.55
N SER A 406 5.24 1.30 13.16
CA SER A 406 5.03 0.10 12.36
C SER A 406 5.67 -1.17 12.95
N CYS A 407 5.94 -1.21 14.27
CA CYS A 407 6.68 -2.31 14.89
C CYS A 407 6.12 -3.70 14.55
N PHE A 408 4.80 -3.87 14.63
CA PHE A 408 4.07 -5.11 14.36
C PHE A 408 3.04 -4.94 13.23
N ILE A 409 3.25 -4.00 12.30
CA ILE A 409 2.35 -3.84 11.15
C ILE A 409 2.19 -5.17 10.42
N ASP A 410 0.95 -5.49 10.04
CA ASP A 410 0.59 -6.71 9.31
C ASP A 410 0.95 -8.03 10.04
N ALA A 411 1.18 -8.02 11.36
CA ALA A 411 1.29 -9.24 12.15
C ALA A 411 -0.09 -9.87 12.39
N TYR A 412 -0.72 -10.39 11.32
CA TYR A 412 -2.12 -10.84 11.30
C TYR A 412 -2.47 -11.85 12.40
N ASN A 413 -1.53 -12.73 12.76
CA ASN A 413 -1.71 -13.79 13.76
C ASN A 413 -1.35 -13.38 15.19
N LEU A 414 -0.83 -12.17 15.41
CA LEU A 414 -0.43 -11.72 16.74
C LEU A 414 -1.65 -11.66 17.65
N LYS A 415 -1.67 -12.54 18.67
CA LYS A 415 -2.83 -12.75 19.54
C LYS A 415 -2.49 -12.50 21.00
N TYR A 416 -1.33 -12.98 21.45
CA TYR A 416 -0.89 -12.91 22.83
C TYR A 416 0.25 -11.91 22.96
N ILE A 417 -0.05 -10.72 23.47
CA ILE A 417 0.93 -9.70 23.79
C ILE A 417 0.42 -8.89 24.98
N THR A 418 1.26 -8.65 25.97
CA THR A 418 0.96 -7.72 27.06
C THR A 418 2.10 -6.73 27.15
N LEU A 419 1.79 -5.45 26.95
CA LEU A 419 2.80 -4.40 26.96
C LEU A 419 3.32 -4.16 28.38
N PRO A 420 4.63 -3.89 28.56
CA PRO A 420 5.18 -3.57 29.86
C PRO A 420 4.62 -2.24 30.38
N LYS A 421 4.40 -2.13 31.69
CA LYS A 421 3.83 -0.94 32.36
C LYS A 421 4.65 0.35 32.15
N SER A 422 5.92 0.21 31.80
CA SER A 422 6.84 1.31 31.50
C SER A 422 6.61 2.01 30.16
N ILE A 423 5.70 1.51 29.32
CA ILE A 423 5.41 2.12 28.02
C ILE A 423 4.79 3.50 28.20
N GLU A 424 5.43 4.49 27.59
CA GLU A 424 5.05 5.91 27.56
C GLU A 424 4.40 6.32 26.23
N SER A 425 4.70 5.59 25.14
CA SER A 425 4.11 5.86 23.83
C SER A 425 3.98 4.63 22.93
N ILE A 426 2.97 4.65 22.06
CA ILE A 426 2.76 3.68 20.98
C ILE A 426 2.82 4.43 19.65
N GLY A 427 3.74 4.05 18.77
CA GLY A 427 4.02 4.72 17.51
C GLY A 427 2.95 4.59 16.44
N ASN A 428 3.16 5.28 15.32
CA ASN A 428 2.26 5.26 14.17
C ASN A 428 2.20 3.88 13.54
N TYR A 429 1.00 3.40 13.18
CA TYR A 429 0.79 2.10 12.54
C TYR A 429 1.34 0.88 13.33
N ALA A 430 1.69 1.04 14.62
CA ALA A 430 2.44 0.05 15.38
C ALA A 430 1.83 -1.35 15.40
N PHE A 431 0.49 -1.45 15.41
CA PHE A 431 -0.31 -2.67 15.39
C PHE A 431 -1.37 -2.64 14.27
N GLN A 432 -1.11 -1.88 13.20
CA GLN A 432 -2.03 -1.84 12.06
C GLN A 432 -2.17 -3.25 11.47
N SER A 433 -3.41 -3.61 11.14
CA SER A 433 -3.79 -4.92 10.60
C SER A 433 -3.45 -6.12 11.49
N CYS A 434 -3.19 -5.93 12.80
CA CYS A 434 -3.09 -7.05 13.74
C CYS A 434 -4.48 -7.64 14.03
N THR A 435 -5.05 -8.37 13.07
CA THR A 435 -6.48 -8.76 13.05
C THR A 435 -6.89 -9.74 14.15
N ASN A 436 -5.96 -10.56 14.66
CA ASN A 436 -6.21 -11.52 15.74
C ASN A 436 -5.86 -11.02 17.14
N LEU A 437 -5.35 -9.79 17.23
CA LEU A 437 -5.00 -9.13 18.49
C LEU A 437 -6.27 -9.01 19.34
N LYS A 438 -6.21 -9.29 20.65
CA LYS A 438 -7.40 -9.17 21.51
C LYS A 438 -7.22 -8.11 22.60
N ASN A 439 -6.20 -8.30 23.43
CA ASN A 439 -5.90 -7.43 24.56
C ASN A 439 -4.38 -7.19 24.59
N LEU A 440 -3.97 -5.94 24.82
CA LEU A 440 -2.56 -5.55 25.01
C LEU A 440 -2.23 -5.15 26.45
N GLY A 441 -3.20 -5.17 27.35
CA GLY A 441 -3.05 -4.64 28.71
C GLY A 441 -3.04 -3.11 28.78
N ILE A 442 -3.64 -2.40 27.80
CA ILE A 442 -3.67 -0.92 27.74
C ILE A 442 -4.15 -0.30 29.06
N ALA A 443 -5.15 -0.91 29.70
CA ALA A 443 -5.70 -0.44 30.99
C ALA A 443 -4.70 -0.45 32.16
N THR A 444 -3.53 -1.09 32.00
CA THR A 444 -2.49 -1.16 33.02
C THR A 444 -1.32 -0.19 32.77
N LEU A 445 -1.33 0.53 31.65
CA LEU A 445 -0.24 1.39 31.20
C LEU A 445 -0.35 2.81 31.78
N ASN A 446 -0.15 2.94 33.10
CA ASN A 446 -0.28 4.22 33.81
C ASN A 446 0.72 5.31 33.39
N SER A 447 1.76 4.95 32.63
CA SER A 447 2.75 5.89 32.08
C SER A 447 2.47 6.27 30.62
N LEU A 448 1.46 5.68 29.97
CA LEU A 448 1.14 5.95 28.57
C LEU A 448 0.65 7.38 28.41
N THR A 449 1.31 8.15 27.54
CA THR A 449 0.98 9.55 27.25
C THR A 449 0.43 9.75 25.84
N SER A 450 0.83 8.90 24.89
CA SER A 450 0.46 9.06 23.48
C SER A 450 0.23 7.73 22.74
N ILE A 451 -0.74 7.76 21.82
CA ILE A 451 -1.00 6.71 20.83
C ILE A 451 -0.93 7.34 19.44
N GLY A 452 -0.13 6.77 18.54
CA GLY A 452 0.15 7.31 17.21
C GLY A 452 -1.02 7.20 16.21
N ILE A 453 -0.81 7.80 15.04
CA ILE A 453 -1.73 7.77 13.90
C ILE A 453 -1.92 6.31 13.45
N ALA A 454 -3.18 5.90 13.27
CA ALA A 454 -3.55 4.57 12.80
C ALA A 454 -2.89 3.39 13.55
N ALA A 455 -2.47 3.60 14.81
CA ALA A 455 -1.69 2.62 15.57
C ALA A 455 -2.36 1.24 15.67
N PHE A 456 -3.69 1.19 15.70
CA PHE A 456 -4.53 0.00 15.82
C PHE A 456 -5.56 -0.09 14.68
N MET A 457 -5.31 0.57 13.54
CA MET A 457 -6.20 0.52 12.38
C MET A 457 -6.33 -0.93 11.88
N TRP A 458 -7.56 -1.39 11.61
CA TRP A 458 -7.87 -2.78 11.23
C TRP A 458 -7.41 -3.85 12.22
N SER A 459 -7.14 -3.49 13.48
CA SER A 459 -6.73 -4.47 14.49
C SER A 459 -7.92 -5.19 15.14
N GLY A 460 -7.65 -6.36 15.72
CA GLY A 460 -8.64 -7.15 16.46
C GLY A 460 -8.93 -6.67 17.88
N ILE A 461 -8.28 -5.60 18.35
CA ILE A 461 -8.35 -5.16 19.75
C ILE A 461 -9.80 -4.96 20.19
N THR A 462 -10.19 -5.58 21.32
CA THR A 462 -11.61 -5.64 21.72
C THR A 462 -11.97 -4.63 22.81
N SER A 463 -11.06 -4.30 23.73
CA SER A 463 -11.35 -3.36 24.82
C SER A 463 -10.21 -2.38 25.01
N VAL A 464 -10.56 -1.09 25.07
CA VAL A 464 -9.63 0.03 25.26
C VAL A 464 -10.14 0.90 26.40
N ARG A 465 -9.50 0.79 27.56
CA ARG A 465 -9.72 1.69 28.70
C ARG A 465 -8.41 2.43 28.97
N LEU A 466 -8.37 3.71 28.63
CA LEU A 466 -7.16 4.52 28.76
C LEU A 466 -6.93 4.93 30.22
N SER A 467 -5.69 5.16 30.62
CA SER A 467 -5.38 5.82 31.90
C SER A 467 -5.41 7.33 31.73
N ASP A 468 -5.62 8.06 32.83
CA ASP A 468 -5.74 9.53 32.83
C ASP A 468 -4.42 10.24 32.42
N SER A 469 -3.32 9.49 32.29
CA SER A 469 -2.03 9.95 31.77
C SER A 469 -2.03 10.21 30.26
N VAL A 470 -2.97 9.64 29.51
CA VAL A 470 -2.99 9.75 28.03
C VAL A 470 -3.48 11.13 27.63
N SER A 471 -2.62 11.91 26.98
CA SER A 471 -2.92 13.28 26.53
C SER A 471 -3.22 13.39 25.04
N THR A 472 -2.72 12.45 24.23
CA THR A 472 -2.82 12.51 22.76
C THR A 472 -3.14 11.17 22.12
N ILE A 473 -4.06 11.17 21.16
CA ILE A 473 -4.40 10.02 20.31
C ILE A 473 -4.36 10.50 18.86
N GLY A 474 -3.56 9.86 18.02
CA GLY A 474 -3.43 10.21 16.61
C GLY A 474 -4.69 9.93 15.81
N SER A 475 -4.82 10.58 14.65
CA SER A 475 -5.95 10.37 13.75
C SER A 475 -6.07 8.89 13.34
N ALA A 476 -7.31 8.42 13.20
CA ALA A 476 -7.62 7.04 12.81
C ALA A 476 -6.99 5.94 13.69
N ALA A 477 -6.54 6.27 14.92
CA ALA A 477 -5.80 5.35 15.79
C ALA A 477 -6.45 3.96 15.94
N PHE A 478 -7.78 3.88 15.95
CA PHE A 478 -8.54 2.65 16.09
C PHE A 478 -9.50 2.40 14.91
N ASN A 479 -9.29 3.05 13.75
CA ASN A 479 -10.19 2.94 12.61
C ASN A 479 -10.39 1.47 12.18
N ALA A 480 -11.64 1.06 12.02
CA ALA A 480 -12.07 -0.28 11.63
C ALA A 480 -11.51 -1.40 12.53
N SER A 481 -11.22 -1.08 13.79
CA SER A 481 -10.86 -2.06 14.81
C SER A 481 -12.09 -2.79 15.36
N LYS A 482 -11.86 -3.89 16.09
CA LYS A 482 -12.92 -4.73 16.70
C LYS A 482 -13.29 -4.33 18.13
N ILE A 483 -13.09 -3.06 18.49
CA ILE A 483 -13.39 -2.56 19.84
C ILE A 483 -14.88 -2.70 20.11
N THR A 484 -15.23 -3.32 21.24
CA THR A 484 -16.57 -3.40 21.82
C THR A 484 -16.78 -2.37 22.93
N ASP A 485 -15.71 -2.10 23.70
CA ASP A 485 -15.75 -1.23 24.87
C ASP A 485 -14.62 -0.20 24.85
N LEU A 486 -14.99 1.08 24.91
CA LEU A 486 -14.06 2.20 24.78
C LEU A 486 -14.26 3.23 25.89
N SER A 487 -13.19 3.52 26.63
CA SER A 487 -13.16 4.54 27.69
C SER A 487 -12.00 5.51 27.50
N ILE A 488 -12.32 6.79 27.28
CA ILE A 488 -11.40 7.85 26.83
C ILE A 488 -11.39 9.00 27.84
N CYS A 489 -10.22 9.64 28.04
CA CYS A 489 -10.00 10.75 28.97
C CYS A 489 -9.25 11.94 28.35
N CYS A 490 -9.21 12.04 27.02
CA CYS A 490 -8.56 13.13 26.29
C CYS A 490 -9.30 13.44 24.97
N ASN A 491 -8.86 14.47 24.25
CA ASN A 491 -9.52 14.89 23.01
C ASN A 491 -9.53 13.76 21.96
N ILE A 492 -10.68 13.61 21.31
CA ILE A 492 -10.93 12.55 20.35
C ILE A 492 -10.59 13.07 18.95
N SER A 493 -9.57 12.46 18.33
CA SER A 493 -9.03 12.88 17.05
C SER A 493 -9.92 12.51 15.85
N GLN A 494 -9.57 13.07 14.69
CA GLN A 494 -10.27 12.81 13.43
C GLN A 494 -10.24 11.31 13.10
N MET A 495 -11.42 10.76 12.76
CA MET A 495 -11.60 9.35 12.37
C MET A 495 -11.15 8.31 13.41
N MET A 496 -10.91 8.70 14.67
CA MET A 496 -10.28 7.86 15.70
C MET A 496 -10.83 6.43 15.75
N CYS A 497 -12.15 6.27 15.78
CA CYS A 497 -12.88 5.00 15.81
C CYS A 497 -13.85 4.87 14.62
N GLN A 498 -13.51 5.44 13.47
CA GLN A 498 -14.34 5.30 12.27
C GLN A 498 -14.45 3.81 11.89
N TYR A 499 -15.66 3.36 11.54
CA TYR A 499 -16.01 1.98 11.16
C TYR A 499 -15.69 0.92 12.23
N CYS A 500 -15.59 1.30 13.51
CA CYS A 500 -15.63 0.36 14.64
C CYS A 500 -17.03 -0.23 14.81
N THR A 501 -17.44 -1.07 13.87
CA THR A 501 -18.81 -1.62 13.78
C THR A 501 -19.20 -2.50 14.96
N SER A 502 -18.24 -2.96 15.77
CA SER A 502 -18.47 -3.75 16.98
C SER A 502 -18.60 -2.90 18.26
N LEU A 503 -18.39 -1.59 18.20
CA LEU A 503 -18.41 -0.71 19.37
C LEU A 503 -19.82 -0.60 19.94
N THR A 504 -20.01 -1.05 21.18
CA THR A 504 -21.30 -1.01 21.88
C THR A 504 -21.29 -0.02 23.05
N THR A 505 -20.16 0.10 23.76
CA THR A 505 -20.05 0.97 24.94
C THR A 505 -19.01 2.06 24.73
N LEU A 506 -19.40 3.31 25.00
CA LEU A 506 -18.53 4.48 24.93
C LEU A 506 -18.62 5.27 26.24
N GLU A 507 -17.52 5.30 26.98
CA GLU A 507 -17.35 6.06 28.21
C GLU A 507 -16.43 7.27 27.93
N LEU A 508 -17.01 8.47 27.99
CA LEU A 508 -16.26 9.72 27.88
C LEU A 508 -16.00 10.27 29.29
N ARG A 509 -14.76 10.21 29.76
CA ARG A 509 -14.35 10.66 31.10
C ARG A 509 -13.80 12.08 31.07
N GLY A 510 -13.43 12.59 32.26
CA GLY A 510 -12.82 13.92 32.40
C GLY A 510 -11.59 14.07 31.50
N GLY A 511 -11.47 15.24 30.86
CA GLY A 511 -10.38 15.57 29.92
C GLY A 511 -10.78 15.51 28.44
N VAL A 512 -11.95 14.95 28.11
CA VAL A 512 -12.52 15.03 26.76
C VAL A 512 -13.14 16.41 26.56
N CYS A 513 -12.49 17.29 25.77
CA CYS A 513 -12.97 18.64 25.46
C CYS A 513 -13.50 18.79 24.01
N GLU A 514 -13.08 17.90 23.11
CA GLU A 514 -13.48 17.94 21.70
C GLU A 514 -13.65 16.53 21.10
N ILE A 515 -14.69 16.37 20.28
CA ILE A 515 -14.91 15.21 19.38
C ILE A 515 -14.81 15.68 17.94
N ASN A 516 -13.77 15.21 17.23
CA ASN A 516 -13.45 15.71 15.90
C ASN A 516 -14.26 15.04 14.75
N ILE A 517 -14.04 15.51 13.53
CA ILE A 517 -14.78 15.10 12.33
C ILE A 517 -14.61 13.58 12.11
N TYR A 518 -15.73 12.90 11.84
CA TYR A 518 -15.79 11.44 11.61
C TYR A 518 -15.25 10.55 12.73
N ALA A 519 -15.03 11.07 13.95
CA ALA A 519 -14.42 10.34 15.06
C ALA A 519 -15.02 8.95 15.29
N PHE A 520 -16.35 8.81 15.21
CA PHE A 520 -17.10 7.57 15.40
C PHE A 520 -17.96 7.21 14.20
N LYS A 521 -17.67 7.76 13.01
CA LYS A 521 -18.48 7.50 11.82
C LYS A 521 -18.59 5.99 11.56
N GLY A 522 -19.80 5.46 11.36
CA GLY A 522 -20.03 4.06 11.05
C GLY A 522 -19.87 3.10 12.23
N CYS A 523 -19.89 3.60 13.48
CA CYS A 523 -20.02 2.76 14.68
C CYS A 523 -21.45 2.25 14.80
N SER A 524 -21.87 1.36 13.88
CA SER A 524 -23.26 0.97 13.70
C SER A 524 -23.88 0.22 14.89
N SER A 525 -23.07 -0.35 15.79
CA SER A 525 -23.54 -1.02 17.02
C SER A 525 -23.58 -0.12 18.26
N LEU A 526 -23.12 1.14 18.16
CA LEU A 526 -23.08 2.04 19.33
C LEU A 526 -24.50 2.44 19.71
N THR A 527 -24.93 2.09 20.92
CA THR A 527 -26.32 2.33 21.36
C THR A 527 -26.53 3.69 22.00
N GLY A 528 -25.52 4.21 22.69
CA GLY A 528 -25.63 5.44 23.44
C GLY A 528 -24.35 5.85 24.16
N PHE A 529 -24.32 7.10 24.63
CA PHE A 529 -23.26 7.64 25.48
C PHE A 529 -23.75 8.89 26.21
N THR A 530 -23.05 9.24 27.29
CA THR A 530 -23.27 10.48 28.03
C THR A 530 -22.22 11.52 27.63
N ILE A 531 -22.69 12.71 27.24
CA ILE A 531 -21.86 13.90 27.00
C ILE A 531 -21.33 14.40 28.36
N PRO A 532 -20.00 14.38 28.59
CA PRO A 532 -19.43 14.78 29.87
C PRO A 532 -19.40 16.30 30.03
N GLN A 533 -19.29 16.77 31.26
CA GLN A 533 -19.22 18.22 31.58
C GLN A 533 -18.04 18.94 30.90
N THR A 534 -16.96 18.23 30.62
CA THR A 534 -15.75 18.80 30.00
C THR A 534 -15.87 19.00 28.50
N LEU A 535 -16.87 18.39 27.84
CA LEU A 535 -16.96 18.42 26.38
C LEU A 535 -17.49 19.78 25.89
N HIS A 536 -16.69 20.50 25.10
CA HIS A 536 -17.04 21.81 24.55
C HIS A 536 -17.47 21.74 23.07
N PHE A 537 -16.88 20.84 22.29
CA PHE A 537 -17.05 20.81 20.83
C PHE A 537 -17.40 19.41 20.31
N ILE A 538 -18.51 19.30 19.57
CA ILE A 538 -18.81 18.14 18.71
C ILE A 538 -18.78 18.61 17.26
N LYS A 539 -17.80 18.12 16.50
CA LYS A 539 -17.60 18.50 15.09
C LYS A 539 -18.56 17.80 14.14
N SER A 540 -18.65 18.36 12.94
CA SER A 540 -19.51 17.86 11.86
C SER A 540 -19.25 16.37 11.59
N PHE A 541 -20.31 15.59 11.38
CA PHE A 541 -20.26 14.18 11.05
C PHE A 541 -19.55 13.24 12.05
N ALA A 542 -19.30 13.68 13.29
CA ALA A 542 -18.61 12.88 14.31
C ALA A 542 -19.22 11.47 14.51
N PHE A 543 -20.54 11.35 14.49
CA PHE A 543 -21.31 10.11 14.69
C PHE A 543 -22.12 9.72 13.44
N GLN A 544 -21.69 10.13 12.25
CA GLN A 544 -22.40 9.79 11.01
C GLN A 544 -22.54 8.26 10.86
N ASP A 545 -23.69 7.77 10.37
CA ASP A 545 -23.96 6.34 10.13
C ASP A 545 -23.84 5.45 11.41
N CYS A 546 -24.10 6.01 12.60
CA CYS A 546 -24.24 5.23 13.84
C CYS A 546 -25.67 4.70 13.99
N ASP A 547 -25.99 3.64 13.26
CA ASP A 547 -27.36 3.16 13.04
C ASP A 547 -28.13 2.79 14.33
N SER A 548 -27.45 2.20 15.32
CA SER A 548 -28.07 1.78 16.59
C SER A 548 -28.15 2.88 17.66
N LEU A 549 -27.60 4.06 17.39
CA LEU A 549 -27.49 5.15 18.37
C LEU A 549 -28.88 5.69 18.69
N ASN A 550 -29.34 5.48 19.93
CA ASN A 550 -30.68 5.87 20.38
C ASN A 550 -30.69 6.61 21.73
N ASP A 551 -29.66 6.43 22.56
CA ASP A 551 -29.60 7.04 23.90
C ASP A 551 -28.41 7.99 24.03
N VAL A 552 -28.63 9.26 23.71
CA VAL A 552 -27.64 10.33 23.92
C VAL A 552 -28.16 11.26 25.01
N SER A 553 -27.40 11.40 26.09
CA SER A 553 -27.76 12.22 27.24
C SER A 553 -26.66 13.19 27.63
N MET A 554 -27.03 14.35 28.15
CA MET A 554 -26.08 15.31 28.74
C MET A 554 -25.92 15.06 30.23
N ALA A 555 -24.67 15.13 30.73
CA ALA A 555 -24.41 15.20 32.15
C ALA A 555 -25.05 16.47 32.77
N THR A 556 -25.38 16.42 34.06
CA THR A 556 -25.85 17.61 34.81
C THR A 556 -24.79 18.71 34.75
N ASN A 557 -25.17 19.96 34.47
CA ASN A 557 -24.25 21.11 34.33
C ASN A 557 -23.22 20.95 33.20
N GLY A 558 -23.65 20.45 32.03
CA GLY A 558 -22.79 20.34 30.85
C GLY A 558 -22.27 21.71 30.37
N ASN A 559 -21.02 21.75 29.87
CA ASN A 559 -20.40 22.96 29.30
C ASN A 559 -20.19 22.84 27.79
N LEU A 560 -21.13 22.22 27.10
CA LEU A 560 -21.08 22.05 25.66
C LEU A 560 -21.34 23.41 25.00
N GLN A 561 -20.38 23.87 24.19
CA GLN A 561 -20.41 25.22 23.59
C GLN A 561 -20.87 25.18 22.13
N THR A 562 -20.45 24.16 21.38
CA THR A 562 -20.77 24.06 19.96
C THR A 562 -20.97 22.62 19.56
N ILE A 563 -22.09 22.39 18.88
CA ILE A 563 -22.35 21.20 18.09
C ILE A 563 -22.47 21.67 16.65
N GLU A 564 -21.69 21.09 15.75
CA GLU A 564 -21.81 21.41 14.33
C GLU A 564 -22.86 20.51 13.67
N GLY A 565 -23.61 21.06 12.72
CA GLY A 565 -24.71 20.32 12.08
C GLY A 565 -24.22 19.09 11.30
N GLY A 566 -25.10 18.10 11.17
CA GLY A 566 -24.79 16.82 10.53
C GLY A 566 -23.97 15.84 11.40
N CYS A 567 -23.65 16.20 12.65
CA CYS A 567 -22.92 15.35 13.60
C CYS A 567 -23.52 13.94 13.74
N CYS A 568 -24.85 13.83 13.71
CA CYS A 568 -25.61 12.57 13.79
C CYS A 568 -26.36 12.25 12.48
N SER A 569 -25.80 12.64 11.34
CA SER A 569 -26.40 12.31 10.03
C SER A 569 -26.49 10.79 9.84
N ASN A 570 -27.61 10.31 9.29
CA ASN A 570 -27.90 8.88 9.13
C ASN A 570 -27.91 8.05 10.43
N CYS A 571 -28.03 8.65 11.62
CA CYS A 571 -28.32 7.88 12.84
C CYS A 571 -29.81 7.50 12.86
N ILE A 572 -30.15 6.36 12.26
CA ILE A 572 -31.55 5.97 11.99
C ILE A 572 -32.39 5.70 13.25
N SER A 573 -31.74 5.31 14.35
CA SER A 573 -32.40 5.02 15.64
C SER A 573 -32.49 6.22 16.57
N LEU A 574 -31.80 7.33 16.25
CA LEU A 574 -31.78 8.50 17.12
C LEU A 574 -33.08 9.29 16.97
N LYS A 575 -33.77 9.50 18.10
CA LYS A 575 -35.06 10.22 18.14
C LYS A 575 -34.98 11.55 18.87
N GLU A 576 -34.15 11.63 19.90
CA GLU A 576 -33.94 12.81 20.72
C GLU A 576 -32.53 12.84 21.29
N ILE A 577 -32.10 14.02 21.76
CA ILE A 577 -30.93 14.19 22.61
C ILE A 577 -31.47 14.68 23.96
N LYS A 578 -31.26 13.89 25.01
CA LYS A 578 -31.79 14.18 26.35
C LYS A 578 -30.94 15.26 27.01
N LEU A 579 -31.52 16.44 27.19
CA LEU A 579 -30.90 17.56 27.86
C LEU A 579 -31.03 17.43 29.39
N SER A 580 -30.06 18.00 30.11
CA SER A 580 -30.11 18.13 31.57
C SER A 580 -31.21 19.12 31.97
N GLN A 581 -31.83 18.92 33.14
CA GLN A 581 -32.81 19.87 33.69
C GLN A 581 -32.23 21.27 34.01
N TYR A 582 -30.91 21.38 34.06
CA TYR A 582 -30.14 22.62 34.28
C TYR A 582 -29.38 23.07 33.02
N GLU A 583 -29.85 22.71 31.82
CA GLU A 583 -29.19 23.11 30.57
C GLU A 583 -29.44 24.61 30.28
N GLU A 584 -28.36 25.38 30.10
CA GLU A 584 -28.41 26.83 29.87
C GLU A 584 -27.96 27.24 28.46
N ASN A 585 -27.32 26.34 27.70
CA ASN A 585 -26.78 26.67 26.37
C ASN A 585 -27.69 26.19 25.23
N PHE A 586 -28.43 25.09 25.45
CA PHE A 586 -29.27 24.48 24.42
C PHE A 586 -30.72 24.32 24.84
N SER A 587 -31.59 24.27 23.83
CA SER A 587 -32.98 23.88 23.99
C SER A 587 -33.35 22.83 22.96
N PHE A 588 -34.19 21.86 23.34
CA PHE A 588 -34.71 20.86 22.41
C PHE A 588 -36.15 21.21 22.05
N TYR A 589 -36.37 21.64 20.82
CA TYR A 589 -37.66 22.10 20.32
C TYR A 589 -38.09 21.25 19.14
N ASN A 590 -39.16 20.48 19.31
CA ASN A 590 -39.82 19.71 18.24
C ASN A 590 -38.81 18.95 17.35
N GLY A 591 -37.98 18.09 17.96
CA GLY A 591 -36.97 17.28 17.27
C GLY A 591 -35.75 18.03 16.73
N ALA A 592 -35.62 19.33 17.03
CA ALA A 592 -34.44 20.12 16.74
C ALA A 592 -33.73 20.54 18.02
N LEU A 593 -32.42 20.38 18.02
CA LEU A 593 -31.53 21.00 18.98
C LEU A 593 -31.21 22.43 18.52
N MET A 594 -31.48 23.38 19.39
CA MET A 594 -31.30 24.81 19.18
C MET A 594 -30.44 25.40 20.29
N ASN A 595 -29.95 26.62 20.12
CA ASN A 595 -29.43 27.36 21.26
C ASN A 595 -30.57 27.70 22.25
N PHE A 596 -30.22 28.07 23.48
CA PHE A 596 -31.19 28.32 24.55
C PHE A 596 -32.27 29.33 24.17
N ASN A 597 -31.87 30.45 23.54
CA ASN A 597 -32.78 31.51 23.09
C ASN A 597 -33.56 31.19 21.79
N GLN A 598 -33.40 29.99 21.22
CA GLN A 598 -34.02 29.55 19.96
C GLN A 598 -33.74 30.45 18.75
N THR A 599 -32.68 31.26 18.80
CA THR A 599 -32.24 32.13 17.70
C THR A 599 -31.43 31.37 16.63
N GLN A 600 -30.88 30.19 16.96
CA GLN A 600 -30.16 29.35 16.02
C GLN A 600 -30.60 27.89 16.12
N LEU A 601 -31.01 27.33 14.98
CA LEU A 601 -31.21 25.88 14.83
C LEU A 601 -29.88 25.22 14.47
N ILE A 602 -29.45 24.26 15.29
CA ILE A 602 -28.12 23.67 15.21
C ILE A 602 -28.18 22.32 14.48
N VAL A 603 -28.98 21.40 14.99
CA VAL A 603 -29.17 20.05 14.45
C VAL A 603 -30.65 19.68 14.55
N PHE A 604 -31.26 19.31 13.45
CA PHE A 604 -32.53 18.59 13.44
C PHE A 604 -32.24 17.08 13.42
N ILE A 605 -32.93 16.32 14.26
CA ILE A 605 -32.76 14.86 14.32
C ILE A 605 -33.37 14.26 13.04
N PRO A 606 -32.56 13.75 12.07
CA PRO A 606 -33.05 13.51 10.72
C PRO A 606 -34.13 12.43 10.62
N TYR A 607 -34.08 11.46 11.54
CA TYR A 607 -35.02 10.33 11.63
C TYR A 607 -36.04 10.49 12.76
N SER A 608 -36.23 11.73 13.25
CA SER A 608 -37.39 12.08 14.08
C SER A 608 -38.69 11.72 13.34
N ASP A 609 -39.78 11.51 14.10
CA ASP A 609 -41.10 11.22 13.53
C ASP A 609 -41.81 12.49 12.99
N ILE A 610 -41.07 13.59 12.85
CA ILE A 610 -41.58 14.92 12.54
C ILE A 610 -41.61 15.13 11.03
N LYS A 611 -42.82 15.31 10.52
CA LYS A 611 -43.08 15.56 9.09
C LYS A 611 -43.18 17.05 8.75
N ASN A 612 -43.67 17.85 9.69
CA ASN A 612 -43.90 19.27 9.51
C ASN A 612 -43.13 19.99 10.62
N PHE A 613 -42.16 20.82 10.25
CA PHE A 613 -41.38 21.59 11.21
C PHE A 613 -41.73 23.07 11.09
N VAL A 614 -42.16 23.66 12.19
CA VAL A 614 -42.36 25.11 12.30
C VAL A 614 -41.12 25.70 12.95
N VAL A 615 -40.46 26.60 12.24
CA VAL A 615 -39.27 27.29 12.75
C VAL A 615 -39.73 28.32 13.79
N PRO A 616 -39.18 28.33 15.02
CA PRO A 616 -39.53 29.32 16.04
C PRO A 616 -39.43 30.76 15.53
N THR A 617 -40.31 31.62 16.04
CA THR A 617 -40.43 33.01 15.56
C THR A 617 -39.18 33.85 15.76
N ASP A 618 -38.40 33.52 16.80
CA ASP A 618 -37.15 34.20 17.14
C ASP A 618 -35.92 33.64 16.42
N THR A 619 -36.06 32.59 15.60
CA THR A 619 -34.94 32.01 14.87
C THR A 619 -34.39 32.96 13.81
N GLU A 620 -33.10 33.28 13.94
CA GLU A 620 -32.32 34.12 13.04
C GLU A 620 -31.49 33.30 12.05
N VAL A 621 -31.00 32.12 12.49
CA VAL A 621 -30.05 31.30 11.72
C VAL A 621 -30.47 29.84 11.67
N ILE A 622 -30.48 29.25 10.48
CA ILE A 622 -30.41 27.78 10.30
C ILE A 622 -28.95 27.39 10.05
N GLY A 623 -28.40 26.56 10.94
CA GLY A 623 -27.01 26.11 10.91
C GLY A 623 -26.63 25.28 9.67
N SER A 624 -25.32 25.15 9.42
CA SER A 624 -24.82 24.32 8.33
C SER A 624 -25.19 22.85 8.56
N ASN A 625 -25.62 22.13 7.52
CA ASN A 625 -26.06 20.72 7.60
C ASN A 625 -27.20 20.44 8.60
N ALA A 626 -27.91 21.46 9.10
CA ALA A 626 -28.82 21.31 10.23
C ALA A 626 -29.92 20.25 10.02
N PHE A 627 -30.58 20.25 8.87
CA PHE A 627 -31.61 19.27 8.47
C PHE A 627 -31.07 18.20 7.52
N MET A 628 -29.78 18.18 7.23
CA MET A 628 -29.24 17.36 6.14
C MET A 628 -29.61 15.89 6.28
N GLY A 629 -30.12 15.30 5.19
CA GLY A 629 -30.46 13.88 5.12
C GLY A 629 -31.67 13.50 5.96
N SER A 630 -32.65 14.39 6.13
CA SER A 630 -33.90 14.10 6.84
C SER A 630 -34.95 13.47 5.93
N PRO A 631 -35.13 12.13 5.91
CA PRO A 631 -36.03 11.47 4.95
C PRO A 631 -37.51 11.59 5.30
N ARG A 632 -37.87 12.01 6.52
CA ARG A 632 -39.27 12.10 6.98
C ARG A 632 -39.84 13.51 6.97
N LEU A 633 -38.97 14.51 6.86
CA LEU A 633 -39.36 15.92 6.81
C LEU A 633 -40.03 16.22 5.47
N LEU A 634 -41.31 16.60 5.51
CA LEU A 634 -42.13 16.93 4.35
C LEU A 634 -42.30 18.44 4.17
N ARG A 635 -42.42 19.20 5.28
CA ARG A 635 -42.75 20.63 5.22
C ARG A 635 -41.99 21.43 6.26
N VAL A 636 -41.52 22.61 5.87
CA VAL A 636 -40.87 23.57 6.77
C VAL A 636 -41.56 24.92 6.67
N PHE A 637 -41.99 25.46 7.81
CA PHE A 637 -42.70 26.73 7.91
C PHE A 637 -41.82 27.75 8.66
N PHE A 638 -41.38 28.78 7.95
CA PHE A 638 -40.76 29.96 8.52
C PHE A 638 -41.87 30.97 8.87
N SER A 639 -42.41 30.86 10.10
CA SER A 639 -43.54 31.68 10.56
C SER A 639 -43.14 33.03 11.17
N GLY A 640 -41.88 33.20 11.57
CA GLY A 640 -41.32 34.46 12.09
C GLY A 640 -40.78 35.39 11.01
N ASN A 641 -40.24 36.54 11.43
CA ASN A 641 -39.63 37.55 10.55
C ASN A 641 -38.14 37.83 10.85
N LYS A 642 -37.54 37.12 11.82
CA LYS A 642 -36.13 37.34 12.23
C LYS A 642 -35.10 36.51 11.45
N ILE A 643 -35.54 35.50 10.69
CA ILE A 643 -34.64 34.64 9.91
C ILE A 643 -33.85 35.49 8.91
N ASN A 644 -32.53 35.52 9.05
CA ASN A 644 -31.64 36.30 8.20
C ASN A 644 -30.57 35.44 7.51
N ARG A 645 -30.37 34.19 7.96
CA ARG A 645 -29.35 33.31 7.37
C ARG A 645 -29.73 31.83 7.37
N ILE A 646 -29.55 31.17 6.23
CA ILE A 646 -29.63 29.71 6.09
C ILE A 646 -28.30 29.21 5.53
N ASN A 647 -27.52 28.52 6.35
CA ASN A 647 -26.11 28.21 6.08
C ASN A 647 -25.91 27.02 5.09
N TYR A 648 -24.63 26.73 4.82
CA TYR A 648 -24.14 25.67 3.94
C TYR A 648 -24.88 24.34 4.14
N GLN A 649 -25.45 23.78 3.07
CA GLN A 649 -26.07 22.45 3.05
C GLN A 649 -27.16 22.22 4.12
N ALA A 650 -27.78 23.28 4.64
CA ALA A 650 -28.74 23.20 5.73
C ALA A 650 -29.87 22.17 5.50
N PHE A 651 -30.37 22.03 4.27
CA PHE A 651 -31.42 21.07 3.89
C PHE A 651 -30.94 20.03 2.88
N LYS A 652 -29.62 19.84 2.71
CA LYS A 652 -29.09 18.94 1.68
C LYS A 652 -29.63 17.52 1.84
N ASN A 653 -30.00 16.88 0.73
CA ASN A 653 -30.53 15.52 0.68
C ASN A 653 -31.83 15.29 1.48
N CYS A 654 -32.60 16.33 1.82
CA CYS A 654 -33.97 16.19 2.34
C CYS A 654 -34.92 15.78 1.20
N ARG A 655 -34.81 14.53 0.73
CA ARG A 655 -35.48 14.05 -0.49
C ARG A 655 -37.00 14.12 -0.43
N SER A 656 -37.58 13.98 0.76
CA SER A 656 -39.03 13.99 0.97
C SER A 656 -39.61 15.39 1.17
N LEU A 657 -38.77 16.42 1.35
CA LEU A 657 -39.20 17.78 1.59
C LEU A 657 -39.94 18.30 0.35
N SER A 658 -41.24 18.58 0.50
CA SER A 658 -42.15 18.94 -0.60
C SER A 658 -42.75 20.34 -0.45
N LEU A 659 -42.57 21.01 0.70
CA LEU A 659 -43.02 22.38 0.88
C LEU A 659 -42.06 23.17 1.78
N VAL A 660 -41.63 24.34 1.33
CA VAL A 660 -41.00 25.37 2.16
C VAL A 660 -41.82 26.65 2.09
N PHE A 661 -42.30 27.12 3.24
CA PHE A 661 -43.20 28.25 3.34
C PHE A 661 -42.60 29.37 4.18
N PHE A 662 -42.55 30.59 3.65
CA PHE A 662 -42.18 31.81 4.37
C PHE A 662 -43.42 32.69 4.54
N SER A 663 -43.82 32.95 5.79
CA SER A 663 -45.07 33.68 6.09
C SER A 663 -44.97 35.19 5.88
N SER A 664 -43.79 35.78 6.04
CA SER A 664 -43.60 37.23 6.03
C SER A 664 -43.07 37.73 4.69
N SER A 665 -43.72 38.80 4.19
CA SER A 665 -43.35 39.47 2.93
C SER A 665 -42.10 40.34 3.03
N LYS A 666 -41.54 40.54 4.23
CA LYS A 666 -40.41 41.44 4.52
C LYS A 666 -39.12 40.73 4.94
N ILE A 667 -38.97 39.44 4.64
CA ILE A 667 -37.78 38.67 5.03
C ILE A 667 -36.68 38.82 3.98
N GLU A 668 -35.47 39.17 4.43
CA GLU A 668 -34.22 39.07 3.68
C GLU A 668 -33.37 37.93 4.25
N VAL A 669 -33.09 36.90 3.45
CA VAL A 669 -32.32 35.73 3.88
C VAL A 669 -31.06 35.58 3.03
N SER A 670 -29.91 35.52 3.70
CA SER A 670 -28.66 35.07 3.07
C SER A 670 -28.60 33.55 3.04
N PHE A 671 -28.37 32.97 1.86
CA PHE A 671 -28.26 31.53 1.66
C PHE A 671 -26.80 31.12 1.44
N GLY A 672 -26.33 30.11 2.18
CA GLY A 672 -25.07 29.43 1.92
C GLY A 672 -25.11 28.60 0.63
N SER A 673 -24.00 27.96 0.27
CA SER A 673 -23.97 27.05 -0.89
C SER A 673 -24.72 25.74 -0.61
N ASP A 674 -25.28 25.15 -1.66
CA ASP A 674 -25.94 23.83 -1.68
C ASP A 674 -27.09 23.63 -0.67
N VAL A 675 -27.76 24.70 -0.22
CA VAL A 675 -28.79 24.63 0.84
C VAL A 675 -29.83 23.54 0.60
N PHE A 676 -30.41 23.49 -0.61
CA PHE A 676 -31.44 22.51 -1.01
C PHE A 676 -30.93 21.49 -2.04
N SER A 677 -29.61 21.27 -2.10
CA SER A 677 -29.02 20.28 -3.01
C SER A 677 -29.56 18.87 -2.69
N GLY A 678 -29.99 18.11 -3.70
CA GLY A 678 -30.60 16.79 -3.51
C GLY A 678 -32.06 16.76 -3.00
N CYS A 679 -32.71 17.92 -2.78
CA CYS A 679 -34.15 18.00 -2.47
C CYS A 679 -35.00 17.87 -3.73
N ILE A 680 -35.20 16.64 -4.20
CA ILE A 680 -35.87 16.38 -5.49
C ILE A 680 -37.34 16.85 -5.52
N ASN A 681 -38.07 16.72 -4.42
CA ASN A 681 -39.49 17.06 -4.36
C ASN A 681 -39.73 18.58 -4.36
N LEU A 682 -38.76 19.40 -3.93
CA LEU A 682 -38.83 20.88 -3.97
C LEU A 682 -38.65 21.49 -5.36
N ARG A 683 -38.55 20.66 -6.40
CA ARG A 683 -38.40 21.10 -7.80
C ARG A 683 -39.72 21.05 -8.58
N SER A 684 -40.81 20.63 -7.93
CA SER A 684 -42.15 20.53 -8.52
C SER A 684 -42.93 21.83 -8.36
N CYS A 685 -44.03 21.99 -9.09
CA CYS A 685 -44.85 23.21 -9.02
C CYS A 685 -45.45 23.43 -7.61
N GLY A 686 -45.46 24.68 -7.13
CA GLY A 686 -46.08 25.07 -5.85
C GLY A 686 -45.36 24.59 -4.58
N THR A 687 -44.08 24.22 -4.66
CA THR A 687 -43.32 23.66 -3.52
C THR A 687 -42.62 24.73 -2.67
N PHE A 688 -42.58 25.98 -3.14
CA PHE A 688 -42.12 27.14 -2.38
C PHE A 688 -43.17 28.23 -2.34
N SER A 689 -43.40 28.78 -1.15
CA SER A 689 -44.08 30.07 -0.97
C SER A 689 -43.09 31.01 -0.28
N ALA A 690 -42.64 32.04 -1.01
CA ALA A 690 -41.57 32.94 -0.54
C ALA A 690 -41.71 34.35 -1.13
N PRO A 691 -41.28 35.41 -0.40
CA PRO A 691 -41.24 36.76 -0.93
C PRO A 691 -40.27 36.88 -2.12
N ARG A 692 -40.46 37.92 -2.94
CA ARG A 692 -39.72 38.13 -4.20
C ARG A 692 -38.19 38.04 -4.05
N ALA A 693 -37.62 38.68 -3.03
CA ALA A 693 -36.18 38.68 -2.80
C ALA A 693 -35.60 37.26 -2.53
N VAL A 694 -36.34 36.45 -1.76
CA VAL A 694 -35.95 35.05 -1.48
C VAL A 694 -36.11 34.18 -2.73
N LYS A 695 -37.18 34.39 -3.52
CA LYS A 695 -37.40 33.69 -4.80
C LYS A 695 -36.25 33.91 -5.79
N GLU A 696 -35.85 35.16 -6.01
CA GLU A 696 -34.75 35.50 -6.92
C GLU A 696 -33.43 34.83 -6.50
N THR A 697 -33.16 34.78 -5.19
CA THR A 697 -31.95 34.13 -4.64
C THR A 697 -32.00 32.61 -4.78
N LEU A 698 -33.13 31.96 -4.51
CA LEU A 698 -33.24 30.50 -4.64
C LEU A 698 -33.17 30.03 -6.10
N ILE A 699 -33.69 30.83 -7.04
CA ILE A 699 -33.56 30.54 -8.47
C ILE A 699 -32.10 30.59 -8.92
N SER A 700 -31.31 31.57 -8.45
CA SER A 700 -29.88 31.64 -8.76
C SER A 700 -29.07 30.46 -8.19
N GLN A 701 -29.57 29.84 -7.11
CA GLN A 701 -29.02 28.59 -6.55
C GLN A 701 -29.56 27.31 -7.21
N GLY A 702 -30.29 27.43 -8.33
CA GLY A 702 -30.71 26.29 -9.15
C GLY A 702 -32.04 25.65 -8.74
N ILE A 703 -32.90 26.34 -7.98
CA ILE A 703 -34.32 25.96 -7.81
C ILE A 703 -35.10 26.44 -9.05
N PRO A 704 -35.88 25.58 -9.73
CA PRO A 704 -36.58 25.98 -10.93
C PRO A 704 -37.71 26.98 -10.62
N SER A 705 -37.93 27.94 -11.51
CA SER A 705 -38.95 29.00 -11.33
C SER A 705 -40.37 28.45 -11.13
N ILE A 706 -40.68 27.30 -11.74
CA ILE A 706 -41.97 26.60 -11.60
C ILE A 706 -42.29 26.26 -10.13
N ALA A 707 -41.28 26.10 -9.28
CA ALA A 707 -41.46 25.77 -7.87
C ALA A 707 -42.16 26.86 -7.05
N PHE A 708 -42.23 28.08 -7.59
CA PHE A 708 -42.85 29.26 -6.97
C PHE A 708 -44.15 29.69 -7.66
N ASN A 709 -44.73 28.86 -8.52
CA ASN A 709 -45.99 29.16 -9.18
C ASN A 709 -47.17 28.65 -8.34
N ASP A 710 -48.19 29.49 -8.21
CA ASP A 710 -49.45 29.14 -7.54
C ASP A 710 -50.46 28.47 -8.49
N ASP A 711 -50.38 28.76 -9.80
CA ASP A 711 -51.18 28.15 -10.86
C ASP A 711 -50.46 26.96 -11.50
N CYS A 712 -50.58 25.80 -10.86
CA CYS A 712 -50.05 24.53 -11.36
C CYS A 712 -51.10 23.81 -12.20
N ASP A 713 -50.75 23.45 -13.43
CA ASP A 713 -51.65 22.71 -14.33
C ASP A 713 -51.95 21.33 -13.74
N THR A 714 -53.14 21.19 -13.13
CA THR A 714 -53.61 19.94 -12.51
C THR A 714 -54.10 18.98 -13.59
N SER A 715 -53.17 18.49 -14.40
CA SER A 715 -53.46 17.51 -15.44
C SER A 715 -53.65 16.08 -14.90
N VAL A 716 -54.49 15.91 -13.87
CA VAL A 716 -55.40 14.75 -13.75
C VAL A 716 -56.66 15.19 -12.99
N THR A 717 -57.65 15.74 -13.70
CA THR A 717 -59.02 15.19 -13.76
C THR A 717 -59.88 16.05 -14.69
N CYS A 718 -60.66 15.39 -15.55
CA CYS A 718 -61.56 16.04 -16.51
C CYS A 718 -62.55 16.99 -15.83
N LYS A 719 -62.52 18.26 -16.27
CA LYS A 719 -63.61 19.27 -16.28
C LYS A 719 -64.36 19.55 -14.97
N ILE A 720 -64.00 20.70 -14.38
CA ILE A 720 -64.78 21.72 -13.65
C ILE A 720 -66.19 21.33 -13.17
N ARG A 721 -66.42 21.44 -11.85
CA ARG A 721 -67.70 21.95 -11.32
C ARG A 721 -67.46 23.27 -10.59
N HIS A 722 -68.21 24.28 -11.01
CA HIS A 722 -68.43 25.51 -10.27
C HIS A 722 -69.06 25.21 -8.90
N GLU A 723 -68.71 26.08 -7.93
CA GLU A 723 -69.22 26.18 -6.56
C GLU A 723 -68.68 25.16 -5.53
N PHE A 724 -67.67 25.61 -4.78
CA PHE A 724 -67.54 25.26 -3.36
C PHE A 724 -67.43 26.55 -2.55
N LYS A 725 -68.55 26.99 -1.95
CA LYS A 725 -68.54 27.99 -0.88
C LYS A 725 -67.97 27.33 0.37
N ILE A 726 -66.89 27.87 0.91
CA ILE A 726 -66.41 27.51 2.24
C ILE A 726 -67.43 28.05 3.26
N SER A 727 -68.03 27.15 4.05
CA SER A 727 -68.84 27.55 5.20
C SER A 727 -67.92 28.09 6.30
N ALA A 728 -68.30 29.21 6.91
CA ALA A 728 -67.60 29.87 8.01
C ALA A 728 -67.45 29.01 9.30
N THR A 729 -67.94 27.77 9.28
CA THR A 729 -67.78 26.80 10.38
C THR A 729 -66.42 26.10 10.40
N TYR A 730 -65.67 26.05 9.28
CA TYR A 730 -64.35 25.38 9.22
C TYR A 730 -63.15 26.22 9.72
N LEU A 731 -63.39 27.45 10.21
CA LEU A 731 -62.36 28.37 10.72
C LEU A 731 -62.31 28.46 12.27
N THR A 732 -62.99 27.57 12.99
CA THR A 732 -63.19 27.68 14.45
C THR A 732 -62.31 26.73 15.28
N PRO A 733 -60.97 26.82 15.18
CA PRO A 733 -60.27 27.21 16.42
C PRO A 733 -59.09 28.17 16.21
N PHE A 734 -59.16 29.09 15.24
CA PHE A 734 -58.26 30.24 15.21
C PHE A 734 -59.09 31.53 15.19
N ILE A 735 -59.61 31.91 16.36
CA ILE A 735 -59.76 33.29 16.87
C ILE A 735 -60.46 33.23 18.26
N LEU A 736 -59.77 33.82 19.26
CA LEU A 736 -60.12 34.11 20.67
C LEU A 736 -60.04 32.98 21.72
N MET A 737 -58.83 32.74 22.26
CA MET A 737 -58.40 33.17 23.60
C MET A 737 -56.89 33.04 23.76
#